data_AF-A0A2N2J3E4-F1
#
_entry.id   AF-A0A2N2J3E4-F1
#
_cell.length_a   1.000
_cell.length_b   1.000
_cell.length_c   1.000
_cell.angle_alpha   90.00
_cell.angle_beta   90.00
_cell.angle_gamma   90.00
#
_symmetry.space_group_name_H-M   'P 1'
#
loop_
_entity.id
_entity.type
_entity.pdbx_description
1 polymer ?
#
loop_
_entity_poly.entity_id
_entity_poly.type
_entity_poly.pdbx_seq_one_letter_code
_entity_poly.pdbx_strand_id
1 'polypeptide(L)'
;MNRNGKAISALFSTFPSSECFTSFCQNSNNSPICYSFVDFAFRNGIIKTPDIESLEQFIHAHTEHAAKYKVTGDINFEELFNKKGEMLRLNLSLRAFCNRINTLLTANHIALPPVTHSMLIRLKKEPLDTDYKRNVLRSIAFWLGHERAEISRTWNFETLSKLFPDKGGSQKYGDYKEGVRIGFALTSRGEVIDHEIIGWLKKAIKSYISESVSHFLYGKWGKVKSYDITTLYIDFPKEKEGGNLLHYMECLKSAVALAHQIAIRWPLSKYYSKNRFLSIAITAGEYGVLDNHLLSLLNASLPGDPMIRVSDYARHGILINDIHVILCTKPEEARLFNGESLPIWWITSIWTTHYFDFVPDLLHDETLQNSPASVEKLGRLLWPMEDADPAFPNISDENAIATFFKYPHNSLLGVEIAKTLFYRKRCSEAAEILRIVLSINRNDLVARTLRMMLLRDMALDTPSLRTAAAVFRQAIQEADNIQEYCDFHAEDFYCEYAMIYLGQAMSTVMHMRTHPEAGANIKEFKRLQQTVYTGLDQAKLLFEKGMSVSSSGTRASFLLKIAAVLKTMLENDEELFVNPEKPIIGGAEIFQRESMDVQWQIGYRRSELPVQKQDEMVVKITRQKGDIYNAAISLFSYQPTTLFCNAVALWDFLPVHTVLTAKIARQSLQQAIDIARRAQAENVCIYAFTRTYSEMIPADEYIDHMQKALKIIDDEVGGDLSGRQDSEIISGPPQDKQPKLFTLNV
;
A
#
# COMPACT_ATOMS: atom_id res chain seq x y z
N MET A 1 -41.00 9.83 -20.34
CA MET A 1 -41.88 8.92 -19.55
C MET A 1 -43.25 9.55 -19.40
N ASN A 2 -44.32 8.77 -19.56
CA ASN A 2 -45.69 9.20 -19.28
C ASN A 2 -45.88 9.46 -17.76
N ARG A 3 -46.85 10.29 -17.37
CA ARG A 3 -47.09 10.73 -15.97
C ARG A 3 -47.18 9.54 -14.99
N ASN A 4 -47.86 8.47 -15.41
CA ASN A 4 -48.01 7.25 -14.61
C ASN A 4 -46.66 6.53 -14.36
N GLY A 5 -45.78 6.46 -15.37
CA GLY A 5 -44.46 5.84 -15.22
C GLY A 5 -43.54 6.57 -14.22
N LYS A 6 -43.63 7.90 -14.15
CA LYS A 6 -42.87 8.68 -13.15
C LYS A 6 -43.37 8.42 -11.74
N ALA A 7 -44.69 8.31 -11.55
CA ALA A 7 -45.30 8.04 -10.25
C ALA A 7 -44.94 6.63 -9.75
N ILE A 8 -44.98 5.61 -10.62
CA ILE A 8 -44.55 4.24 -10.32
C ILE A 8 -43.05 4.21 -9.92
N SER A 9 -42.19 4.88 -10.70
CA SER A 9 -40.75 4.95 -10.41
C SER A 9 -40.46 5.68 -9.09
N ALA A 10 -41.22 6.72 -8.76
CA ALA A 10 -41.12 7.42 -7.48
C ALA A 10 -41.48 6.50 -6.31
N LEU A 11 -42.57 5.72 -6.42
CA LEU A 11 -42.96 4.75 -5.40
C LEU A 11 -41.91 3.67 -5.18
N PHE A 12 -41.40 3.04 -6.23
CA PHE A 12 -40.39 1.98 -6.09
C PHE A 12 -39.02 2.50 -5.65
N SER A 13 -38.68 3.75 -5.96
CA SER A 13 -37.46 4.35 -5.41
C SER A 13 -37.59 4.58 -3.90
N THR A 14 -38.77 4.96 -3.41
CA THR A 14 -39.04 5.17 -1.99
C THR A 14 -39.26 3.86 -1.21
N PHE A 15 -39.94 2.89 -1.82
CA PHE A 15 -40.28 1.58 -1.27
C PHE A 15 -39.83 0.49 -2.25
N PRO A 16 -38.54 0.11 -2.21
CA PRO A 16 -37.98 -0.84 -3.18
C PRO A 16 -38.44 -2.28 -2.95
N SER A 17 -38.93 -2.58 -1.76
CA SER A 17 -39.45 -3.88 -1.35
C SER A 17 -40.75 -3.76 -0.56
N SER A 18 -41.55 -4.83 -0.58
CA SER A 18 -42.74 -4.97 0.26
C SER A 18 -42.39 -4.84 1.74
N GLU A 19 -41.31 -5.50 2.19
CA GLU A 19 -40.78 -5.40 3.56
C GLU A 19 -40.48 -3.94 3.97
N CYS A 20 -39.89 -3.15 3.07
CA CYS A 20 -39.61 -1.73 3.31
C CYS A 20 -40.91 -0.92 3.53
N PHE A 21 -41.96 -1.21 2.75
CA PHE A 21 -43.26 -0.55 2.86
C PHE A 21 -43.99 -0.96 4.14
N THR A 22 -44.10 -2.25 4.42
CA THR A 22 -44.77 -2.78 5.61
C THR A 22 -44.09 -2.25 6.88
N SER A 23 -42.75 -2.30 6.97
CA SER A 23 -42.00 -1.74 8.10
C SER A 23 -42.21 -0.23 8.26
N PHE A 24 -42.34 0.50 7.15
CA PHE A 24 -42.60 1.95 7.18
C PHE A 24 -43.98 2.28 7.75
N CYS A 25 -45.04 1.58 7.32
CA CYS A 25 -46.40 1.84 7.76
C CYS A 25 -46.72 1.25 9.16
N GLN A 26 -45.94 0.26 9.64
CA GLN A 26 -46.02 -0.21 11.03
C GLN A 26 -45.56 0.82 12.08
N ASN A 27 -44.75 1.81 11.68
CA ASN A 27 -44.36 2.89 12.57
C ASN A 27 -45.47 3.95 12.66
N SER A 28 -46.10 4.06 13.83
CA SER A 28 -47.23 4.97 14.07
C SER A 28 -46.92 6.44 13.74
N ASN A 29 -45.66 6.87 13.89
CA ASN A 29 -45.22 8.23 13.54
C ASN A 29 -45.28 8.52 12.03
N ASN A 30 -45.29 7.49 11.19
CA ASN A 30 -45.34 7.60 9.73
C ASN A 30 -46.76 7.51 9.17
N SER A 31 -47.79 7.26 10.00
CA SER A 31 -49.17 7.06 9.51
C SER A 31 -49.65 8.18 8.56
N PRO A 32 -49.48 9.48 8.87
CA PRO A 32 -49.88 10.55 7.95
C PRO A 32 -49.14 10.51 6.61
N ILE A 33 -47.88 10.07 6.63
CA ILE A 33 -47.04 9.95 5.44
C ILE A 33 -47.48 8.75 4.60
N CYS A 34 -47.75 7.60 5.24
CA CYS A 34 -48.26 6.39 4.57
C CYS A 34 -49.58 6.70 3.83
N TYR A 35 -50.53 7.41 4.47
CA TYR A 35 -51.77 7.85 3.81
C TYR A 35 -51.52 8.78 2.61
N SER A 36 -50.53 9.66 2.68
CA SER A 36 -50.19 10.52 1.54
C SER A 36 -49.67 9.75 0.32
N PHE A 37 -48.99 8.61 0.54
CA PHE A 37 -48.54 7.72 -0.54
C PHE A 37 -49.69 6.90 -1.14
N VAL A 38 -50.65 6.46 -0.32
CA VAL A 38 -51.88 5.79 -0.79
C VAL A 38 -52.71 6.72 -1.66
N ASP A 39 -52.94 7.96 -1.20
CA ASP A 39 -53.65 8.98 -1.98
C ASP A 39 -52.91 9.32 -3.28
N PHE A 40 -51.58 9.45 -3.22
CA PHE A 40 -50.75 9.66 -4.42
C PHE A 40 -50.88 8.51 -5.43
N ALA A 41 -50.86 7.26 -4.96
CA ALA A 41 -51.01 6.09 -5.83
C ALA A 41 -52.41 6.03 -6.47
N PHE A 42 -53.46 6.34 -5.69
CA PHE A 42 -54.84 6.39 -6.20
C PHE A 42 -55.02 7.50 -7.23
N ARG A 43 -54.58 8.72 -6.95
CA ARG A 43 -54.68 9.87 -7.88
C ARG A 43 -53.92 9.69 -9.19
N ASN A 44 -52.87 8.86 -9.20
CA ASN A 44 -52.12 8.55 -10.41
C ASN A 44 -52.58 7.26 -11.11
N GLY A 45 -53.67 6.62 -10.63
CA GLY A 45 -54.23 5.41 -11.22
C GLY A 45 -53.36 4.16 -11.07
N ILE A 46 -52.53 4.13 -10.02
CA ILE A 46 -51.64 3.00 -9.70
C ILE A 46 -52.41 1.93 -8.93
N ILE A 47 -53.29 2.36 -8.02
CA ILE A 47 -54.21 1.49 -7.26
C ILE A 47 -55.66 1.89 -7.53
N LYS A 48 -56.58 0.93 -7.44
CA LYS A 48 -58.01 1.13 -7.71
C LYS A 48 -58.80 1.60 -6.49
N THR A 49 -58.32 1.31 -5.30
CA THR A 49 -58.95 1.64 -4.02
C THR A 49 -57.92 2.34 -3.13
N PRO A 50 -58.29 3.46 -2.44
CA PRO A 50 -57.36 4.29 -1.69
C PRO A 50 -57.13 3.74 -0.27
N ASP A 51 -56.66 2.50 -0.18
CA ASP A 51 -56.32 1.83 1.08
C ASP A 51 -54.88 1.27 1.07
N ILE A 52 -54.34 1.05 2.26
CA ILE A 52 -52.95 0.60 2.45
C ILE A 52 -52.73 -0.78 1.84
N GLU A 53 -53.71 -1.68 1.98
CA GLU A 53 -53.64 -3.06 1.49
C GLU A 53 -53.49 -3.09 -0.04
N SER A 54 -54.21 -2.23 -0.75
CA SER A 54 -54.14 -2.10 -2.21
C SER A 54 -52.78 -1.59 -2.69
N LEU A 55 -52.15 -0.68 -1.95
CA LEU A 55 -50.79 -0.23 -2.25
C LEU A 55 -49.74 -1.29 -1.92
N GLU A 56 -49.91 -2.01 -0.81
CA GLU A 56 -49.04 -3.12 -0.43
C GLU A 56 -49.09 -4.25 -1.46
N GLN A 57 -50.29 -4.66 -1.90
CA GLN A 57 -50.48 -5.65 -2.96
C GLN A 57 -49.86 -5.19 -4.29
N PHE A 58 -50.00 -3.92 -4.64
CA PHE A 58 -49.37 -3.37 -5.83
C PHE A 58 -47.84 -3.45 -5.75
N ILE A 59 -47.24 -3.05 -4.62
CA ILE A 59 -45.79 -3.14 -4.41
C ILE A 59 -45.36 -4.61 -4.48
N HIS A 60 -46.02 -5.50 -3.74
CA HIS A 60 -45.70 -6.93 -3.72
C HIS A 60 -45.71 -7.56 -5.12
N ALA A 61 -46.77 -7.33 -5.91
CA ALA A 61 -46.93 -7.89 -7.25
C ALA A 61 -45.89 -7.40 -8.28
N HIS A 62 -45.17 -6.30 -7.98
CA HIS A 62 -44.23 -5.68 -8.91
C HIS A 62 -42.79 -5.62 -8.37
N THR A 63 -42.49 -6.26 -7.22
CA THR A 63 -41.16 -6.24 -6.58
C THR A 63 -40.21 -7.34 -7.12
N GLU A 64 -40.64 -8.25 -8.00
CA GLU A 64 -39.88 -9.48 -8.30
C GLU A 64 -38.50 -9.32 -8.96
N HIS A 65 -38.06 -8.15 -9.44
CA HIS A 65 -36.72 -7.99 -10.05
C HIS A 65 -35.96 -6.75 -9.54
N ALA A 66 -35.83 -6.58 -8.23
CA ALA A 66 -34.81 -5.68 -7.69
C ALA A 66 -33.41 -6.30 -7.95
N ALA A 67 -32.74 -5.87 -9.02
CA ALA A 67 -31.34 -6.19 -9.24
C ALA A 67 -30.56 -5.83 -7.96
N LYS A 68 -30.03 -6.85 -7.26
CA LYS A 68 -29.13 -6.67 -6.11
C LYS A 68 -27.83 -6.07 -6.64
N TYR A 69 -27.81 -4.76 -6.86
CA TYR A 69 -26.58 -4.07 -7.16
C TYR A 69 -25.73 -4.01 -5.88
N LYS A 70 -24.60 -4.72 -5.89
CA LYS A 70 -23.52 -4.50 -4.93
C LYS A 70 -22.96 -3.12 -5.23
N VAL A 71 -23.05 -2.19 -4.27
CA VAL A 71 -22.22 -0.98 -4.31
C VAL A 71 -20.78 -1.46 -4.39
N THR A 72 -20.14 -1.29 -5.54
CA THR A 72 -18.73 -1.63 -5.73
C THR A 72 -17.90 -0.49 -5.14
N GLY A 73 -17.33 -0.72 -3.95
CA GLY A 73 -16.50 0.24 -3.23
C GLY A 73 -17.14 0.79 -1.96
N ASP A 74 -16.30 1.15 -0.98
CA ASP A 74 -16.68 1.76 0.31
C ASP A 74 -17.10 3.24 0.15
N ILE A 75 -18.14 3.52 -0.65
CA ILE A 75 -18.65 4.89 -0.84
C ILE A 75 -19.62 5.24 0.31
N ASN A 76 -19.40 6.38 0.97
CA ASN A 76 -20.30 6.91 2.01
C ASN A 76 -21.20 8.05 1.49
N PHE A 77 -22.19 8.47 2.30
CA PHE A 77 -23.16 9.50 1.89
C PHE A 77 -22.52 10.88 1.60
N GLU A 78 -21.42 11.24 2.28
CA GLU A 78 -20.68 12.47 2.01
C GLU A 78 -20.03 12.44 0.63
N GLU A 79 -19.39 11.32 0.29
CA GLU A 79 -18.73 11.13 -1.00
C GLU A 79 -19.72 11.13 -2.16
N LEU A 80 -20.87 10.45 -2.02
CA LEU A 80 -21.94 10.48 -3.03
C LEU A 80 -22.34 11.92 -3.38
N PHE A 81 -22.49 12.78 -2.38
CA PHE A 81 -22.90 14.17 -2.58
C PHE A 81 -21.77 15.09 -3.05
N ASN A 82 -20.51 14.77 -2.75
CA ASN A 82 -19.35 15.49 -3.26
C ASN A 82 -19.13 15.17 -4.74
N LYS A 83 -19.36 13.91 -5.16
CA LYS A 83 -19.28 13.43 -6.55
C LYS A 83 -20.64 13.35 -7.26
N LYS A 84 -21.64 14.12 -6.81
CA LYS A 84 -23.03 14.04 -7.33
C LYS A 84 -23.17 14.33 -8.84
N GLY A 85 -22.25 15.09 -9.42
CA GLY A 85 -22.22 15.35 -10.87
C GLY A 85 -21.93 14.07 -11.67
N GLU A 86 -21.05 13.22 -11.16
CA GLU A 86 -20.66 11.95 -11.76
C GLU A 86 -21.67 10.84 -11.40
N MET A 87 -21.96 10.70 -10.10
CA MET A 87 -22.72 9.56 -9.55
C MET A 87 -24.24 9.68 -9.70
N LEU A 88 -24.77 10.91 -9.62
CA LEU A 88 -26.21 11.20 -9.69
C LEU A 88 -26.59 12.03 -10.92
N ARG A 89 -25.62 12.35 -11.79
CA ARG A 89 -25.79 13.26 -12.94
C ARG A 89 -26.45 14.59 -12.55
N LEU A 90 -26.03 15.13 -11.40
CA LEU A 90 -26.67 16.25 -10.72
C LEU A 90 -25.78 17.50 -10.66
N ASN A 91 -25.92 18.39 -11.64
CA ASN A 91 -25.23 19.68 -11.69
C ASN A 91 -26.07 20.81 -11.07
N LEU A 92 -26.47 20.67 -9.81
CA LEU A 92 -27.25 21.68 -9.07
C LEU A 92 -26.53 22.11 -7.78
N SER A 93 -26.71 23.36 -7.35
CA SER A 93 -26.35 23.76 -5.99
C SER A 93 -27.21 23.01 -4.96
N LEU A 94 -26.69 22.80 -3.74
CA LEU A 94 -27.45 22.12 -2.68
C LEU A 94 -28.78 22.83 -2.37
N ARG A 95 -28.78 24.18 -2.41
CA ARG A 95 -29.99 24.98 -2.21
C ARG A 95 -31.02 24.76 -3.31
N ALA A 96 -30.60 24.76 -4.58
CA ALA A 96 -31.48 24.48 -5.71
C ALA A 96 -32.03 23.05 -5.65
N PHE A 97 -31.22 22.09 -5.20
CA PHE A 97 -31.63 20.71 -5.03
C PHE A 97 -32.71 20.54 -3.96
N CYS A 98 -32.51 21.10 -2.75
CA CYS A 98 -33.51 21.10 -1.69
C CYS A 98 -34.85 21.70 -2.16
N ASN A 99 -34.78 22.85 -2.85
CA ASN A 99 -35.99 23.51 -3.37
C ASN A 99 -36.74 22.63 -4.37
N ARG A 100 -36.03 21.93 -5.27
CA ARG A 100 -36.67 21.03 -6.24
C ARG A 100 -37.33 19.81 -5.58
N ILE A 101 -36.69 19.22 -4.57
CA ILE A 101 -37.31 18.12 -3.81
C ILE A 101 -38.58 18.62 -3.14
N ASN A 102 -38.50 19.72 -2.39
CA ASN A 102 -39.64 20.24 -1.63
C ASN A 102 -40.80 20.66 -2.54
N THR A 103 -40.50 21.31 -3.68
CA THR A 103 -41.52 21.68 -4.67
C THR A 103 -42.24 20.45 -5.22
N LEU A 104 -41.49 19.36 -5.49
CA LEU A 104 -42.06 18.12 -6.00
C LEU A 104 -42.94 17.43 -4.96
N LEU A 105 -42.51 17.38 -3.69
CA LEU A 105 -43.30 16.81 -2.60
C LEU A 105 -44.62 17.56 -2.42
N THR A 106 -44.58 18.90 -2.41
CA THR A 106 -45.77 19.74 -2.32
C THR A 106 -46.71 19.55 -3.51
N ALA A 107 -46.18 19.57 -4.74
CA ALA A 107 -46.99 19.40 -5.95
C ALA A 107 -47.72 18.05 -6.02
N ASN A 108 -47.14 17.02 -5.41
CA ASN A 108 -47.72 15.67 -5.37
C ASN A 108 -48.47 15.37 -4.07
N HIS A 109 -48.59 16.34 -3.15
CA HIS A 109 -49.19 16.18 -1.82
C HIS A 109 -48.60 15.02 -1.00
N ILE A 110 -47.28 14.80 -1.09
CA ILE A 110 -46.57 13.80 -0.28
C ILE A 110 -46.14 14.44 1.05
N ALA A 111 -46.55 13.86 2.17
CA ALA A 111 -46.33 14.39 3.51
C ALA A 111 -44.94 14.06 4.10
N LEU A 112 -43.94 13.77 3.25
CA LEU A 112 -42.56 13.58 3.68
C LEU A 112 -41.93 14.89 4.20
N PRO A 113 -40.96 14.82 5.13
CA PRO A 113 -40.36 16.01 5.70
C PRO A 113 -39.62 16.84 4.65
N PRO A 114 -39.65 18.18 4.77
CA PRO A 114 -38.92 19.05 3.86
C PRO A 114 -37.41 18.86 4.03
N VAL A 115 -36.71 18.82 2.90
CA VAL A 115 -35.26 18.72 2.85
C VAL A 115 -34.66 20.12 3.01
N THR A 116 -33.88 20.31 4.07
CA THR A 116 -33.16 21.56 4.34
C THR A 116 -31.67 21.39 4.11
N HIS A 117 -30.98 22.49 3.85
CA HIS A 117 -29.53 22.49 3.69
C HIS A 117 -28.81 21.97 4.95
N SER A 118 -29.29 22.36 6.14
CA SER A 118 -28.75 21.89 7.41
C SER A 118 -28.92 20.39 7.56
N MET A 119 -30.06 19.82 7.17
CA MET A 119 -30.30 18.38 7.25
C MET A 119 -29.44 17.58 6.28
N LEU A 120 -29.19 18.08 5.07
CA LEU A 120 -28.23 17.45 4.16
C LEU A 120 -26.81 17.47 4.72
N ILE A 121 -26.38 18.57 5.35
CA ILE A 121 -25.08 18.61 6.04
C ILE A 121 -25.03 17.60 7.19
N ARG A 122 -26.12 17.44 7.94
CA ARG A 122 -26.20 16.46 9.04
C ARG A 122 -26.14 15.02 8.50
N LEU A 123 -26.86 14.70 7.43
CA LEU A 123 -26.78 13.38 6.78
C LEU A 123 -25.38 13.08 6.23
N LYS A 124 -24.57 14.07 5.89
CA LYS A 124 -23.15 13.83 5.53
C LYS A 124 -22.28 13.40 6.72
N LYS A 125 -22.67 13.73 7.95
CA LYS A 125 -21.81 13.63 9.14
C LYS A 125 -22.33 12.71 10.24
N GLU A 126 -23.63 12.46 10.27
CA GLU A 126 -24.33 11.75 11.33
C GLU A 126 -24.92 10.43 10.82
N PRO A 127 -25.06 9.41 11.69
CA PRO A 127 -25.71 8.14 11.33
C PRO A 127 -27.21 8.31 11.03
N LEU A 128 -27.78 7.33 10.33
CA LEU A 128 -29.20 7.23 9.97
C LEU A 128 -30.05 6.60 11.11
N ASP A 129 -30.00 7.24 12.27
CA ASP A 129 -30.50 6.71 13.55
C ASP A 129 -31.97 7.06 13.87
N THR A 130 -32.48 8.18 13.33
CA THR A 130 -33.84 8.68 13.58
C THR A 130 -34.78 8.47 12.40
N ASP A 131 -36.08 8.33 12.68
CA ASP A 131 -37.12 8.24 11.66
C ASP A 131 -37.19 9.49 10.77
N TYR A 132 -36.93 10.67 11.35
CA TYR A 132 -36.86 11.91 10.58
C TYR A 132 -35.75 11.86 9.51
N LYS A 133 -34.53 11.44 9.87
CA LYS A 133 -33.42 11.30 8.90
C LYS A 133 -33.73 10.27 7.82
N ARG A 134 -34.32 9.12 8.20
CA ARG A 134 -34.79 8.09 7.26
C ARG A 134 -35.83 8.64 6.29
N ASN A 135 -36.76 9.46 6.77
CA ASN A 135 -37.80 10.06 5.93
C ASN A 135 -37.28 11.19 5.05
N VAL A 136 -36.27 11.95 5.49
CA VAL A 136 -35.55 12.88 4.61
C VAL A 136 -34.81 12.14 3.49
N LEU A 137 -34.24 10.97 3.79
CA LEU A 137 -33.63 10.11 2.77
C LEU A 137 -34.68 9.58 1.78
N ARG A 138 -35.89 9.24 2.27
CA ARG A 138 -37.05 8.91 1.41
C ARG A 138 -37.48 10.08 0.53
N SER A 139 -37.40 11.33 1.00
CA SER A 139 -37.64 12.53 0.17
C SER A 139 -36.67 12.61 -1.01
N ILE A 140 -35.41 12.28 -0.78
CA ILE A 140 -34.37 12.24 -1.84
C ILE A 140 -34.67 11.09 -2.81
N ALA A 141 -34.97 9.90 -2.29
CA ALA A 141 -35.30 8.73 -3.11
C ALA A 141 -36.55 8.97 -3.97
N PHE A 142 -37.59 9.59 -3.41
CA PHE A 142 -38.82 9.94 -4.14
C PHE A 142 -38.51 10.87 -5.33
N TRP A 143 -37.70 11.91 -5.10
CA TRP A 143 -37.30 12.84 -6.15
C TRP A 143 -36.46 12.15 -7.24
N LEU A 144 -35.52 11.29 -6.85
CA LEU A 144 -34.73 10.50 -7.81
C LEU A 144 -35.63 9.61 -8.65
N GLY A 145 -36.61 8.94 -8.05
CA GLY A 145 -37.56 8.10 -8.77
C GLY A 145 -38.43 8.87 -9.77
N HIS A 146 -38.87 10.07 -9.41
CA HIS A 146 -39.75 10.88 -10.26
C HIS A 146 -39.00 11.62 -11.38
N GLU A 147 -37.85 12.20 -11.08
CA GLU A 147 -37.10 13.06 -12.01
C GLU A 147 -35.95 12.35 -12.73
N ARG A 148 -35.53 11.17 -12.24
CA ARG A 148 -34.34 10.43 -12.70
C ARG A 148 -34.55 8.91 -12.63
N ALA A 149 -35.63 8.41 -13.26
CA ALA A 149 -36.03 7.00 -13.20
C ALA A 149 -34.92 6.00 -13.61
N GLU A 150 -34.09 6.35 -14.59
CA GLU A 150 -32.92 5.57 -14.99
C GLU A 150 -31.86 5.40 -13.88
N ILE A 151 -31.72 6.38 -12.99
CA ILE A 151 -30.73 6.39 -11.90
C ILE A 151 -31.33 5.79 -10.61
N SER A 152 -32.63 5.98 -10.39
CA SER A 152 -33.32 5.52 -9.17
C SER A 152 -33.37 4.00 -9.02
N ARG A 153 -33.22 3.25 -10.12
CA ARG A 153 -33.03 1.78 -10.05
C ARG A 153 -31.79 1.41 -9.25
N THR A 154 -30.74 2.22 -9.33
CA THR A 154 -29.49 2.03 -8.60
C THR A 154 -29.53 2.73 -7.23
N TRP A 155 -29.99 3.99 -7.20
CA TRP A 155 -29.98 4.86 -6.02
C TRP A 155 -31.37 5.00 -5.39
N ASN A 156 -31.95 3.87 -4.96
CA ASN A 156 -33.20 3.82 -4.22
C ASN A 156 -32.98 3.96 -2.70
N PHE A 157 -34.06 4.02 -1.91
CA PHE A 157 -33.98 4.21 -0.46
C PHE A 157 -33.11 3.16 0.26
N GLU A 158 -33.16 1.90 -0.12
CA GLU A 158 -32.37 0.84 0.52
C GLU A 158 -30.87 0.99 0.20
N THR A 159 -30.53 1.26 -1.07
CA THR A 159 -29.13 1.54 -1.45
C THR A 159 -28.60 2.78 -0.74
N LEU A 160 -29.39 3.86 -0.70
CA LEU A 160 -29.03 5.09 0.00
C LEU A 160 -28.86 4.86 1.51
N SER A 161 -29.67 3.97 2.11
CA SER A 161 -29.59 3.66 3.54
C SER A 161 -28.32 2.88 3.88
N LYS A 162 -27.83 2.02 2.97
CA LYS A 162 -26.57 1.28 3.12
C LYS A 162 -25.33 2.15 3.08
N LEU A 163 -25.44 3.41 2.64
CA LEU A 163 -24.36 4.40 2.72
C LEU A 163 -24.09 4.88 4.15
N PHE A 164 -24.95 4.48 5.09
CA PHE A 164 -24.81 4.71 6.51
C PHE A 164 -24.52 3.37 7.19
N PRO A 165 -23.60 3.33 8.17
CA PRO A 165 -23.21 2.08 8.82
C PRO A 165 -24.39 1.41 9.54
N ASP A 166 -24.45 0.07 9.47
CA ASP A 166 -25.45 -0.74 10.17
C ASP A 166 -25.40 -0.52 11.68
N LYS A 167 -26.57 -0.57 12.33
CA LYS A 167 -26.82 -0.32 13.76
C LYS A 167 -26.05 -1.24 14.76
N GLY A 168 -25.07 -2.03 14.30
CA GLY A 168 -24.15 -2.81 15.12
C GLY A 168 -22.68 -2.36 15.08
N GLY A 169 -22.33 -1.34 14.29
CA GLY A 169 -20.94 -0.86 14.14
C GLY A 169 -20.72 0.52 14.76
N SER A 170 -20.91 0.67 16.07
CA SER A 170 -20.69 1.95 16.78
C SER A 170 -19.21 2.37 16.89
N GLN A 171 -18.27 1.66 16.27
CA GLN A 171 -16.84 2.00 16.32
C GLN A 171 -16.35 2.91 15.19
N LYS A 172 -16.89 2.84 13.96
CA LYS A 172 -16.32 3.58 12.81
C LYS A 172 -16.43 5.12 12.90
N TYR A 173 -17.20 5.64 13.85
CA TYR A 173 -17.27 7.07 14.16
C TYR A 173 -17.04 7.35 15.65
N GLY A 174 -16.28 6.48 16.32
CA GLY A 174 -15.96 6.61 17.73
C GLY A 174 -15.20 7.91 18.02
N ASP A 175 -15.48 8.48 19.19
CA ASP A 175 -14.57 9.43 19.82
C ASP A 175 -13.35 8.65 20.33
N TYR A 176 -12.46 8.25 19.41
CA TYR A 176 -11.23 7.53 19.77
C TYR A 176 -10.44 8.37 20.76
N LYS A 177 -10.08 7.74 21.88
CA LYS A 177 -9.30 8.39 22.94
C LYS A 177 -7.80 8.31 22.69
N GLU A 178 -7.38 7.37 21.85
CA GLU A 178 -5.98 7.03 21.59
C GLU A 178 -5.67 6.99 20.10
N GLY A 179 -4.41 7.26 19.77
CA GLY A 179 -3.87 7.13 18.42
C GLY A 179 -2.53 7.82 18.29
N VAL A 180 -2.23 8.26 17.07
CA VAL A 180 -1.00 8.96 16.75
C VAL A 180 -1.34 10.42 16.41
N ARG A 181 -0.55 11.34 16.96
CA ARG A 181 -0.54 12.75 16.58
C ARG A 181 0.77 13.06 15.88
N ILE A 182 0.67 13.62 14.68
CA ILE A 182 1.81 14.12 13.92
C ILE A 182 1.72 15.65 13.83
N GLY A 183 2.79 16.33 14.22
CA GLY A 183 2.92 17.78 14.22
C GLY A 183 3.98 18.26 13.24
N PHE A 184 3.79 19.46 12.71
CA PHE A 184 4.68 20.14 11.79
C PHE A 184 4.89 21.58 12.27
N ALA A 185 6.13 21.96 12.55
CA ALA A 185 6.48 23.32 12.95
C ALA A 185 7.46 23.92 11.95
N LEU A 186 7.14 25.10 11.44
CA LEU A 186 8.09 25.91 10.69
C LEU A 186 8.75 26.92 11.60
N THR A 187 10.07 26.96 11.59
CA THR A 187 10.86 27.95 12.33
C THR A 187 11.80 28.68 11.38
N SER A 188 12.21 29.89 11.72
CA SER A 188 13.13 30.66 10.89
C SER A 188 14.17 31.42 11.69
N ARG A 189 15.37 31.54 11.11
CA ARG A 189 16.47 32.40 11.57
C ARG A 189 16.47 33.72 10.81
N GLY A 190 15.42 34.52 11.00
CA GLY A 190 15.32 35.89 10.48
C GLY A 190 14.57 36.08 9.16
N GLU A 191 14.08 35.01 8.53
CA GLU A 191 13.15 35.11 7.39
C GLU A 191 11.70 35.04 7.87
N VAL A 192 10.82 35.79 7.20
CA VAL A 192 9.39 35.76 7.53
C VAL A 192 8.78 34.43 7.05
N ILE A 193 8.00 33.79 7.93
CA ILE A 193 7.09 32.70 7.58
C ILE A 193 5.71 33.32 7.37
N ASP A 194 5.35 33.52 6.10
CA ASP A 194 4.08 34.13 5.72
C ASP A 194 2.94 33.11 5.57
N HIS A 195 1.74 33.61 5.26
CA HIS A 195 0.56 32.78 5.04
C HIS A 195 0.66 31.89 3.79
N GLU A 196 1.48 32.22 2.80
CA GLU A 196 1.65 31.40 1.61
C GLU A 196 2.41 30.11 1.93
N ILE A 197 3.47 30.20 2.73
CA ILE A 197 4.28 29.04 3.16
C ILE A 197 3.40 28.07 3.97
N ILE A 198 2.62 28.60 4.91
CA ILE A 198 1.68 27.79 5.70
C ILE A 198 0.56 27.23 4.83
N GLY A 199 0.08 27.99 3.85
CA GLY A 199 -0.90 27.55 2.86
C GLY A 199 -0.39 26.38 2.02
N TRP A 200 0.87 26.46 1.57
CA TRP A 200 1.55 25.38 0.85
C TRP A 200 1.66 24.13 1.72
N LEU A 201 2.14 24.25 2.96
CA LEU A 201 2.30 23.11 3.87
C LEU A 201 0.95 22.42 4.15
N LYS A 202 -0.10 23.21 4.44
CA LYS A 202 -1.48 22.69 4.60
C LYS A 202 -1.95 21.94 3.35
N LYS A 203 -1.66 22.46 2.14
CA LYS A 203 -2.05 21.83 0.88
C LYS A 203 -1.29 20.52 0.65
N ALA A 204 0.03 20.53 0.84
CA ALA A 204 0.88 19.35 0.66
C ALA A 204 0.44 18.19 1.58
N ILE A 205 0.20 18.49 2.86
CA ILE A 205 -0.32 17.52 3.83
C ILE A 205 -1.70 17.00 3.41
N LYS A 206 -2.64 17.89 3.08
CA LYS A 206 -4.00 17.49 2.70
C LYS A 206 -4.05 16.62 1.44
N SER A 207 -3.23 16.95 0.44
CA SER A 207 -3.15 16.17 -0.81
C SER A 207 -2.73 14.74 -0.50
N TYR A 208 -1.62 14.58 0.23
CA TYR A 208 -1.10 13.26 0.57
C TYR A 208 -2.08 12.44 1.42
N ILE A 209 -2.72 13.04 2.43
CA ILE A 209 -3.72 12.32 3.23
C ILE A 209 -4.91 11.90 2.35
N SER A 210 -5.36 12.76 1.44
CA SER A 210 -6.51 12.44 0.57
C SER A 210 -6.21 11.36 -0.46
N GLU A 211 -4.97 11.28 -0.92
CA GLU A 211 -4.53 10.33 -1.94
C GLU A 211 -4.14 8.97 -1.33
N SER A 212 -3.37 8.98 -0.23
CA SER A 212 -2.71 7.77 0.30
C SER A 212 -3.20 7.33 1.69
N VAL A 213 -3.89 8.20 2.45
CA VAL A 213 -4.33 7.94 3.83
C VAL A 213 -5.82 8.26 4.03
N SER A 214 -6.59 8.12 2.96
CA SER A 214 -7.99 8.57 2.91
C SER A 214 -8.90 7.81 3.89
N HIS A 215 -8.49 6.62 4.32
CA HIS A 215 -9.24 5.82 5.29
C HIS A 215 -9.43 6.53 6.64
N PHE A 216 -8.52 7.44 7.04
CA PHE A 216 -8.68 8.27 8.24
C PHE A 216 -9.47 9.57 8.02
N LEU A 217 -9.92 9.88 6.79
CA LEU A 217 -10.65 11.12 6.50
C LEU A 217 -12.14 11.02 6.86
N TYR A 218 -12.44 11.02 8.14
CA TYR A 218 -13.80 11.07 8.66
C TYR A 218 -13.89 11.84 9.99
N GLY A 219 -15.03 12.49 10.25
CA GLY A 219 -15.23 13.23 11.50
C GLY A 219 -14.16 14.31 11.75
N LYS A 220 -13.36 14.16 12.81
CA LYS A 220 -12.23 15.04 13.17
C LYS A 220 -10.86 14.48 12.78
N TRP A 221 -10.81 13.25 12.29
CA TRP A 221 -9.61 12.47 12.01
C TRP A 221 -9.06 12.78 10.62
N GLY A 222 -7.74 12.64 10.45
CA GLY A 222 -7.04 12.95 9.20
C GLY A 222 -7.13 14.41 8.75
N LYS A 223 -7.70 15.30 9.58
CA LYS A 223 -7.87 16.72 9.27
C LYS A 223 -6.72 17.54 9.82
N VAL A 224 -6.16 18.40 8.97
CA VAL A 224 -5.13 19.37 9.36
C VAL A 224 -5.70 20.42 10.28
N LYS A 225 -5.18 20.47 11.49
CA LYS A 225 -5.48 21.43 12.55
C LYS A 225 -4.28 22.33 12.78
N SER A 226 -4.48 23.49 13.39
CA SER A 226 -3.43 24.45 13.73
C SER A 226 -3.34 24.55 15.26
N TYR A 227 -2.14 24.49 15.82
CA TYR A 227 -1.88 24.91 17.21
C TYR A 227 -1.71 26.42 17.28
N ASP A 228 -0.90 26.96 16.37
CA ASP A 228 -0.61 28.38 16.21
C ASP A 228 -0.48 28.73 14.71
N ILE A 229 0.11 29.88 14.39
CA ILE A 229 0.27 30.36 13.01
C ILE A 229 1.22 29.47 12.21
N THR A 230 2.29 28.96 12.84
CA THR A 230 3.41 28.23 12.22
C THR A 230 3.38 26.73 12.47
N THR A 231 2.50 26.26 13.37
CA THR A 231 2.44 24.88 13.83
C THR A 231 1.12 24.21 13.45
N LEU A 232 1.21 23.10 12.73
CA LEU A 232 0.10 22.27 12.27
C LEU A 232 0.15 20.89 12.92
N TYR A 233 -1.00 20.23 13.05
CA TYR A 233 -1.05 18.84 13.47
C TYR A 233 -2.21 18.06 12.87
N ILE A 234 -2.07 16.74 12.89
CA ILE A 234 -3.05 15.77 12.40
C ILE A 234 -3.16 14.64 13.42
N ASP A 235 -4.37 14.14 13.61
CA ASP A 235 -4.66 12.97 14.44
C ASP A 235 -5.07 11.78 13.57
N PHE A 236 -4.38 10.66 13.74
CA PHE A 236 -4.71 9.35 13.17
C PHE A 236 -5.14 8.37 14.27
N PRO A 237 -6.42 7.97 14.34
CA PRO A 237 -6.95 7.19 15.45
C PRO A 237 -6.43 5.75 15.46
N LYS A 238 -6.27 5.19 16.67
CA LYS A 238 -6.10 3.75 16.86
C LYS A 238 -7.46 3.08 16.73
N GLU A 239 -7.78 2.57 15.53
CA GLU A 239 -9.10 2.00 15.24
C GLU A 239 -9.36 0.63 15.87
N LYS A 240 -8.29 -0.14 16.13
CA LYS A 240 -8.37 -1.46 16.78
C LYS A 240 -8.45 -1.32 18.30
N GLU A 241 -9.41 -2.00 18.91
CA GLU A 241 -9.57 -2.03 20.37
C GLU A 241 -8.45 -2.80 21.08
N GLY A 242 -8.12 -2.39 22.31
CA GLY A 242 -7.10 -3.04 23.15
C GLY A 242 -5.82 -2.23 23.30
N GLY A 243 -5.07 -2.45 24.39
CA GLY A 243 -3.88 -1.67 24.76
C GLY A 243 -2.56 -2.11 24.12
N ASN A 244 -2.58 -3.05 23.16
CA ASN A 244 -1.35 -3.56 22.55
C ASN A 244 -0.79 -2.56 21.52
N LEU A 245 0.53 -2.37 21.53
CA LEU A 245 1.24 -1.55 20.54
C LEU A 245 1.04 -2.04 19.10
N LEU A 246 0.77 -3.32 18.88
CA LEU A 246 0.40 -3.87 17.55
C LEU A 246 -0.86 -3.23 16.96
N HIS A 247 -1.72 -2.64 17.79
CA HIS A 247 -2.95 -1.97 17.33
C HIS A 247 -2.69 -0.57 16.76
N TYR A 248 -1.51 -0.01 16.98
CA TYR A 248 -1.08 1.29 16.45
C TYR A 248 -0.48 1.20 15.03
N MET A 249 -0.36 0.00 14.44
CA MET A 249 0.30 -0.23 13.15
C MET A 249 -0.09 0.77 12.06
N GLU A 250 -1.39 0.83 11.72
CA GLU A 250 -1.89 1.64 10.60
C GLU A 250 -1.69 3.15 10.83
N CYS A 251 -1.97 3.64 12.04
CA CYS A 251 -1.84 5.06 12.35
C CYS A 251 -0.36 5.49 12.48
N LEU A 252 0.53 4.64 13.00
CA LEU A 252 1.98 4.91 13.03
C LEU A 252 2.58 4.87 11.63
N LYS A 253 2.28 3.84 10.84
CA LYS A 253 2.73 3.72 9.45
C LYS A 253 2.32 4.96 8.66
N SER A 254 1.06 5.36 8.77
CA SER A 254 0.53 6.54 8.09
C SER A 254 1.21 7.84 8.54
N ALA A 255 1.52 7.98 9.83
CA ALA A 255 2.27 9.13 10.34
C ALA A 255 3.71 9.18 9.81
N VAL A 256 4.44 8.06 9.84
CA VAL A 256 5.81 7.99 9.33
C VAL A 256 5.84 8.22 7.81
N ALA A 257 4.90 7.65 7.07
CA ALA A 257 4.80 7.86 5.62
C ALA A 257 4.48 9.32 5.26
N LEU A 258 3.58 9.98 6.01
CA LEU A 258 3.34 11.41 5.85
C LEU A 258 4.58 12.25 6.20
N ALA A 259 5.30 11.90 7.28
CA ALA A 259 6.54 12.58 7.66
C ALA A 259 7.60 12.47 6.55
N HIS A 260 7.79 11.28 6.00
CA HIS A 260 8.66 11.01 4.85
C HIS A 260 8.31 11.90 3.64
N GLN A 261 7.04 11.94 3.27
CA GLN A 261 6.60 12.68 2.08
C GLN A 261 6.80 14.19 2.23
N ILE A 262 6.46 14.75 3.39
CA ILE A 262 6.66 16.17 3.65
C ILE A 262 8.15 16.51 3.80
N ALA A 263 8.94 15.62 4.39
CA ALA A 263 10.38 15.77 4.53
C ALA A 263 11.11 15.97 3.18
N ILE A 264 10.61 15.33 2.12
CA ILE A 264 11.18 15.44 0.77
C ILE A 264 10.56 16.58 -0.03
N ARG A 265 9.25 16.82 0.14
CA ARG A 265 8.56 17.93 -0.53
C ARG A 265 9.02 19.30 -0.04
N TRP A 266 9.43 19.39 1.23
CA TRP A 266 9.93 20.64 1.80
C TRP A 266 11.14 21.23 1.05
N PRO A 267 12.28 20.52 0.90
CA PRO A 267 13.44 21.04 0.17
C PRO A 267 13.16 21.29 -1.32
N LEU A 268 12.21 20.57 -1.93
CA LEU A 268 11.76 20.77 -3.31
C LEU A 268 10.82 21.98 -3.46
N SER A 269 10.31 22.53 -2.36
CA SER A 269 9.43 23.68 -2.42
C SER A 269 10.21 24.96 -2.71
N LYS A 270 9.61 25.86 -3.50
CA LYS A 270 10.14 27.23 -3.71
C LYS A 270 10.30 28.06 -2.42
N TYR A 271 9.73 27.59 -1.32
CA TYR A 271 9.75 28.27 -0.02
C TYR A 271 10.94 27.87 0.86
N TYR A 272 11.64 26.78 0.51
CA TYR A 272 12.81 26.32 1.23
C TYR A 272 13.98 27.30 1.13
N SER A 273 14.66 27.51 2.27
CA SER A 273 15.89 28.28 2.35
C SER A 273 16.78 27.72 3.45
N LYS A 274 18.05 28.15 3.51
CA LYS A 274 18.96 27.76 4.60
C LYS A 274 18.55 28.34 5.96
N ASN A 275 17.63 29.30 5.99
CA ASN A 275 17.18 29.99 7.19
C ASN A 275 15.76 29.59 7.62
N ARG A 276 15.10 28.68 6.90
CA ARG A 276 13.77 28.15 7.22
C ARG A 276 13.86 26.66 7.47
N PHE A 277 13.40 26.24 8.63
CA PHE A 277 13.52 24.87 9.12
C PHE A 277 12.13 24.29 9.32
N LEU A 278 11.99 23.02 8.96
CA LEU A 278 10.80 22.23 9.22
C LEU A 278 11.14 21.18 10.26
N SER A 279 10.38 21.15 11.35
CA SER A 279 10.40 20.08 12.34
C SER A 279 9.10 19.29 12.26
N ILE A 280 9.20 17.97 12.29
CA ILE A 280 8.10 17.02 12.27
C ILE A 280 8.20 16.18 13.54
N ALA A 281 7.12 16.11 14.31
CA ALA A 281 7.08 15.34 15.55
C ALA A 281 5.97 14.28 15.49
N ILE A 282 6.28 13.05 15.88
CA ILE A 282 5.32 11.93 15.95
C ILE A 282 5.20 11.48 17.40
N THR A 283 3.98 11.55 17.95
CA THR A 283 3.67 11.07 19.30
C THR A 283 2.50 10.09 19.25
N ALA A 284 2.53 9.06 20.10
CA ALA A 284 1.49 8.04 20.18
C ALA A 284 0.99 7.92 21.62
N GLY A 285 -0.29 7.60 21.79
CA GLY A 285 -0.94 7.42 23.09
C GLY A 285 -2.31 8.09 23.16
N GLU A 286 -2.76 8.42 24.38
CA GLU A 286 -4.03 9.12 24.61
C GLU A 286 -3.96 10.59 24.16
N TYR A 287 -4.89 11.00 23.30
CA TYR A 287 -4.90 12.35 22.72
C TYR A 287 -4.95 13.49 23.74
N GLY A 288 -5.51 13.24 24.92
CA GLY A 288 -5.60 14.23 25.99
C GLY A 288 -4.24 14.64 26.57
N VAL A 289 -3.19 13.84 26.39
CA VAL A 289 -1.85 14.09 26.95
C VAL A 289 -0.79 14.34 25.87
N LEU A 290 -1.10 14.15 24.59
CA LEU A 290 -0.10 14.26 23.50
C LEU A 290 0.39 15.69 23.25
N ASP A 291 -0.36 16.72 23.65
CA ASP A 291 0.00 18.14 23.43
C ASP A 291 1.35 18.49 24.07
N ASN A 292 1.55 18.06 25.32
CA ASN A 292 2.76 18.35 26.08
C ASN A 292 3.99 17.72 25.44
N HIS A 293 3.86 16.48 24.95
CA HIS A 293 4.96 15.79 24.28
C HIS A 293 5.25 16.41 22.91
N LEU A 294 4.21 16.68 22.11
CA LEU A 294 4.36 17.14 20.74
C LEU A 294 5.12 18.47 20.66
N LEU A 295 4.72 19.47 21.44
CA LEU A 295 5.34 20.79 21.40
C LEU A 295 6.79 20.75 21.90
N SER A 296 7.09 19.94 22.92
CA SER A 296 8.47 19.74 23.39
C SER A 296 9.33 19.07 22.33
N LEU A 297 8.81 18.10 21.58
CA LEU A 297 9.51 17.48 20.46
C LEU A 297 9.79 18.50 19.34
N LEU A 298 8.80 19.29 18.95
CA LEU A 298 8.93 20.26 17.85
C LEU A 298 9.94 21.38 18.15
N ASN A 299 10.03 21.79 19.42
CA ASN A 299 10.87 22.91 19.85
C ASN A 299 12.25 22.50 20.38
N ALA A 300 12.52 21.19 20.52
CA ALA A 300 13.80 20.71 21.02
C ALA A 300 14.96 21.14 20.11
N SER A 301 16.06 21.58 20.72
CA SER A 301 17.33 21.81 20.04
C SER A 301 18.10 20.51 20.01
N LEU A 302 18.18 19.87 18.84
CA LEU A 302 18.81 18.56 18.67
C LEU A 302 20.10 18.65 17.83
N PRO A 303 21.10 17.79 18.07
CA PRO A 303 22.32 17.75 17.26
C PRO A 303 22.02 17.51 15.78
N GLY A 304 22.52 18.39 14.90
CA GLY A 304 22.28 18.29 13.46
C GLY A 304 20.87 18.67 13.00
N ASP A 305 20.02 19.14 13.91
CA ASP A 305 18.63 19.58 13.66
C ASP A 305 17.80 18.57 12.82
N PRO A 306 17.66 17.31 13.28
CA PRO A 306 16.88 16.31 12.59
C PRO A 306 15.42 16.74 12.42
N MET A 307 14.93 16.57 11.20
CA MET A 307 13.59 16.99 10.82
C MET A 307 12.50 16.08 11.39
N ILE A 308 12.70 14.75 11.48
CA ILE A 308 11.66 13.83 11.96
C ILE A 308 12.02 13.30 13.35
N ARG A 309 11.21 13.68 14.33
CA ARG A 309 11.39 13.44 15.77
C ARG A 309 10.25 12.56 16.28
N VAL A 310 10.54 11.65 17.19
CA VAL A 310 9.56 10.67 17.70
C VAL A 310 9.66 10.55 19.21
N SER A 311 8.51 10.39 19.87
CA SER A 311 8.49 10.12 21.31
C SER A 311 8.88 8.68 21.61
N ASP A 312 9.29 8.40 22.84
CA ASP A 312 9.68 7.06 23.26
C ASP A 312 8.58 6.00 23.02
N TYR A 313 7.33 6.33 23.36
CA TYR A 313 6.20 5.43 23.13
C TYR A 313 5.93 5.20 21.63
N ALA A 314 6.04 6.24 20.80
CA ALA A 314 5.91 6.11 19.35
C ALA A 314 7.04 5.27 18.75
N ARG A 315 8.28 5.43 19.24
CA ARG A 315 9.42 4.59 18.88
C ARG A 315 9.16 3.12 19.16
N HIS A 316 8.68 2.77 20.37
CA HIS A 316 8.37 1.37 20.68
C HIS A 316 7.28 0.80 19.77
N GLY A 317 6.25 1.61 19.47
CA GLY A 317 5.25 1.26 18.49
C GLY A 317 5.84 1.01 17.09
N ILE A 318 6.76 1.86 16.63
CA ILE A 318 7.45 1.70 15.33
C ILE A 318 8.21 0.37 15.28
N LEU A 319 8.98 0.05 16.32
CA LEU A 319 9.81 -1.16 16.36
C LEU A 319 8.98 -2.45 16.45
N ILE A 320 7.92 -2.46 17.27
CA ILE A 320 7.06 -3.65 17.45
C ILE A 320 6.22 -3.94 16.19
N ASN A 321 5.86 -2.91 15.44
CA ASN A 321 5.07 -3.03 14.22
C ASN A 321 5.93 -3.19 12.95
N ASP A 322 7.25 -3.39 13.10
CA ASP A 322 8.17 -3.59 11.96
C ASP A 322 8.11 -2.42 10.95
N ILE A 323 7.95 -1.18 11.43
CA ILE A 323 7.98 -0.01 10.56
C ILE A 323 9.45 0.33 10.29
N HIS A 324 9.90 0.04 9.07
CA HIS A 324 11.31 0.04 8.67
C HIS A 324 11.94 1.45 8.58
N VAL A 325 12.37 1.97 9.73
CA VAL A 325 13.14 3.22 9.86
C VAL A 325 14.40 3.00 10.68
N ILE A 326 15.43 3.84 10.47
CA ILE A 326 16.65 3.85 11.28
C ILE A 326 16.54 5.01 12.26
N LEU A 327 16.64 4.71 13.54
CA LEU A 327 16.60 5.68 14.63
C LEU A 327 18.02 6.00 15.12
N CYS A 328 18.19 7.16 15.76
CA CYS A 328 19.42 7.44 16.48
C CYS A 328 19.70 6.40 17.57
N THR A 329 20.99 6.21 17.88
CA THR A 329 21.43 5.20 18.86
C THR A 329 21.18 5.61 20.30
N LYS A 330 21.16 6.92 20.58
CA LYS A 330 20.89 7.49 21.91
C LYS A 330 19.90 8.65 21.80
N PRO A 331 18.87 8.71 22.65
CA PRO A 331 17.94 9.82 22.67
C PRO A 331 18.58 11.05 23.32
N GLU A 332 18.02 12.22 23.02
CA GLU A 332 18.26 13.45 23.79
C GLU A 332 17.16 13.56 24.86
N GLU A 333 17.51 13.95 26.08
CA GLU A 333 16.51 14.17 27.14
C GLU A 333 16.04 15.62 27.17
N ALA A 334 14.73 15.83 27.06
CA ALA A 334 14.10 17.13 27.26
C ALA A 334 13.29 17.15 28.56
N ARG A 335 13.45 18.18 29.39
CA ARG A 335 12.61 18.36 30.57
C ARG A 335 11.29 19.02 30.21
N LEU A 336 10.20 18.36 30.57
CA LEU A 336 8.86 18.89 30.44
C LEU A 336 8.53 19.87 31.56
N PHE A 337 7.51 20.71 31.36
CA PHE A 337 7.06 21.71 32.35
C PHE A 337 6.59 21.08 33.68
N ASN A 338 6.15 19.83 33.65
CA ASN A 338 5.75 19.05 34.84
C ASN A 338 6.95 18.41 35.58
N GLY A 339 8.18 18.61 35.11
CA GLY A 339 9.40 18.03 35.69
C GLY A 339 9.75 16.63 35.19
N GLU A 340 8.93 16.04 34.32
CA GLU A 340 9.18 14.74 33.69
C GLU A 340 10.30 14.86 32.63
N SER A 341 11.15 13.84 32.53
CA SER A 341 12.13 13.74 31.43
C SER A 341 11.48 13.02 30.25
N LEU A 342 11.52 13.64 29.07
CA LEU A 342 11.02 13.09 27.82
C LEU A 342 12.21 12.70 26.93
N PRO A 343 12.45 11.40 26.72
CA PRO A 343 13.41 10.94 25.72
C PRO A 343 12.92 11.28 24.32
N ILE A 344 13.71 12.07 23.60
CA ILE A 344 13.46 12.45 22.21
C ILE A 344 14.37 11.61 21.32
N TRP A 345 13.73 10.80 20.48
CA TRP A 345 14.40 10.05 19.43
C TRP A 345 14.17 10.74 18.09
N TRP A 346 15.00 10.45 17.10
CA TRP A 346 14.79 10.95 15.74
C TRP A 346 15.17 9.89 14.71
N ILE A 347 14.53 10.01 13.55
CA ILE A 347 14.79 9.15 12.40
C ILE A 347 16.01 9.72 11.67
N THR A 348 17.06 8.90 11.54
CA THR A 348 18.29 9.24 10.83
C THR A 348 18.19 8.89 9.34
N SER A 349 17.55 7.76 9.04
CA SER A 349 17.31 7.30 7.67
C SER A 349 16.02 6.47 7.61
N ILE A 350 15.47 6.29 6.41
CA ILE A 350 14.25 5.53 6.15
C ILE A 350 14.56 4.48 5.10
N TRP A 351 14.11 3.22 5.27
CA TRP A 351 14.28 2.15 4.28
C TRP A 351 13.36 2.34 3.07
N THR A 352 13.56 3.45 2.36
CA THR A 352 12.66 3.92 1.33
C THR A 352 12.61 3.02 0.10
N THR A 353 13.70 2.31 -0.19
CA THR A 353 13.82 1.45 -1.38
C THR A 353 12.71 0.39 -1.44
N HIS A 354 12.20 -0.07 -0.30
CA HIS A 354 11.19 -1.14 -0.25
C HIS A 354 9.86 -0.67 0.35
N TYR A 355 9.87 0.19 1.38
CA TYR A 355 8.69 0.32 2.26
C TYR A 355 7.86 1.58 2.06
N PHE A 356 8.44 2.65 1.52
CA PHE A 356 7.78 3.95 1.42
C PHE A 356 7.44 4.28 -0.03
N ASP A 357 6.26 4.84 -0.29
CA ASP A 357 5.85 5.15 -1.66
C ASP A 357 6.72 6.27 -2.27
N PHE A 358 6.73 6.39 -3.61
CA PHE A 358 7.40 7.49 -4.28
C PHE A 358 6.85 8.84 -3.85
N VAL A 359 7.71 9.85 -3.85
CA VAL A 359 7.28 11.23 -3.67
C VAL A 359 6.79 11.74 -5.02
N PRO A 360 5.52 12.18 -5.15
CA PRO A 360 4.96 12.55 -6.45
C PRO A 360 5.76 13.61 -7.19
N ASP A 361 6.35 14.57 -6.47
CA ASP A 361 7.17 15.64 -7.03
C ASP A 361 8.45 15.10 -7.70
N LEU A 362 8.99 13.96 -7.24
CA LEU A 362 10.12 13.26 -7.88
C LEU A 362 9.64 12.31 -8.97
N LEU A 363 8.55 11.59 -8.72
CA LEU A 363 7.98 10.65 -9.68
C LEU A 363 7.59 11.36 -10.98
N HIS A 364 7.11 12.59 -10.91
CA HIS A 364 6.70 13.39 -12.06
C HIS A 364 7.74 14.44 -12.51
N ASP A 365 8.93 14.47 -11.90
CA ASP A 365 10.00 15.36 -12.36
C ASP A 365 10.44 14.93 -13.77
N GLU A 366 10.40 15.86 -14.72
CA GLU A 366 10.73 15.62 -16.12
C GLU A 366 12.18 15.11 -16.30
N THR A 367 13.12 15.59 -15.50
CA THR A 367 14.54 15.19 -15.57
C THR A 367 14.78 13.75 -15.15
N LEU A 368 13.90 13.21 -14.30
CA LEU A 368 14.00 11.85 -13.79
C LEU A 368 13.29 10.83 -14.68
N GLN A 369 12.54 11.24 -15.72
CA GLN A 369 11.82 10.33 -16.60
C GLN A 369 12.74 9.52 -17.51
N ASN A 370 12.18 8.46 -18.12
CA ASN A 370 12.86 7.59 -19.08
C ASN A 370 12.70 8.02 -20.55
N SER A 371 12.23 9.25 -20.82
CA SER A 371 12.19 9.77 -22.19
C SER A 371 13.61 10.03 -22.70
N PRO A 372 13.90 9.87 -24.01
CA PRO A 372 15.24 10.16 -24.55
C PRO A 372 15.75 11.57 -24.21
N ALA A 373 14.88 12.58 -24.25
CA ALA A 373 15.21 13.96 -23.89
C ALA A 373 15.55 14.09 -22.39
N SER A 374 14.80 13.42 -21.52
CA SER A 374 15.07 13.38 -20.07
C SER A 374 16.40 12.70 -19.75
N VAL A 375 16.72 11.61 -20.46
CA VAL A 375 17.99 10.89 -20.31
C VAL A 375 19.16 11.79 -20.68
N GLU A 376 19.08 12.46 -21.83
CA GLU A 376 20.09 13.42 -22.28
C GLU A 376 20.23 14.61 -21.31
N LYS A 377 19.11 15.19 -20.86
CA LYS A 377 19.09 16.30 -19.89
C LYS A 377 19.79 15.90 -18.60
N LEU A 378 19.45 14.74 -18.02
CA LEU A 378 20.10 14.26 -16.80
C LEU A 378 21.57 13.92 -17.03
N GLY A 379 21.91 13.27 -18.14
CA GLY A 379 23.30 12.92 -18.48
C GLY A 379 24.21 14.16 -18.51
N ARG A 380 23.74 15.26 -19.12
CA ARG A 380 24.49 16.54 -19.13
C ARG A 380 24.61 17.18 -17.75
N LEU A 381 23.60 17.04 -16.89
CA LEU A 381 23.66 17.56 -15.51
C LEU A 381 24.65 16.79 -14.64
N LEU A 382 24.73 15.46 -14.80
CA LEU A 382 25.64 14.60 -14.02
C LEU A 382 27.08 14.62 -14.54
N TRP A 383 27.25 14.68 -15.86
CA TRP A 383 28.54 14.64 -16.54
C TRP A 383 28.64 15.78 -17.58
N PRO A 384 28.87 17.03 -17.14
CA PRO A 384 29.06 18.14 -18.05
C PRO A 384 30.35 17.93 -18.86
N MET A 385 30.21 17.72 -20.17
CA MET A 385 31.34 17.69 -21.10
C MET A 385 31.84 19.13 -21.34
N GLU A 386 33.15 19.31 -21.56
CA GLU A 386 33.81 20.62 -21.67
C GLU A 386 33.27 21.51 -22.83
N ASP A 387 32.63 20.91 -23.84
CA ASP A 387 32.09 21.60 -25.03
C ASP A 387 30.57 21.93 -24.94
N ALA A 388 30.00 22.05 -23.74
CA ALA A 388 28.57 22.34 -23.59
C ALA A 388 28.22 23.76 -24.10
N ASP A 389 27.37 23.82 -25.13
CA ASP A 389 26.88 25.04 -25.78
C ASP A 389 26.26 26.00 -24.74
N PRO A 390 26.77 27.24 -24.58
CA PRO A 390 26.25 28.23 -23.63
C PRO A 390 24.80 28.67 -23.93
N ALA A 391 24.21 28.24 -25.05
CA ALA A 391 22.82 28.51 -25.42
C ALA A 391 21.78 27.52 -24.85
N PHE A 392 22.18 26.42 -24.19
CA PHE A 392 21.23 25.56 -23.49
C PHE A 392 20.74 26.23 -22.20
N PRO A 393 19.45 26.09 -21.85
CA PRO A 393 18.84 26.82 -20.74
C PRO A 393 19.68 26.62 -19.49
N ASN A 394 19.96 27.74 -18.81
CA ASN A 394 20.69 27.81 -17.56
C ASN A 394 20.26 26.66 -16.62
N ILE A 395 21.11 26.37 -15.63
CA ILE A 395 20.81 25.63 -14.39
C ILE A 395 19.56 26.20 -13.63
N SER A 396 18.85 27.18 -14.21
CA SER A 396 17.63 27.84 -13.74
C SER A 396 16.33 27.06 -13.93
N ASP A 397 16.30 25.91 -14.62
CA ASP A 397 15.11 25.05 -14.58
C ASP A 397 15.03 24.42 -13.19
N GLU A 398 14.15 24.93 -12.32
CA GLU A 398 13.88 24.37 -10.99
C GLU A 398 13.46 22.89 -11.12
N ASN A 399 14.40 21.97 -10.90
CA ASN A 399 14.18 20.53 -10.87
C ASN A 399 14.83 19.89 -9.64
N ALA A 400 14.49 18.64 -9.35
CA ALA A 400 14.95 17.93 -8.17
C ALA A 400 16.48 17.78 -8.11
N ILE A 401 17.13 17.55 -9.25
CA ILE A 401 18.60 17.38 -9.34
C ILE A 401 19.31 18.69 -9.04
N ALA A 402 18.89 19.78 -9.67
CA ALA A 402 19.44 21.12 -9.42
C ALA A 402 19.22 21.54 -7.95
N THR A 403 18.06 21.21 -7.39
CA THR A 403 17.75 21.46 -5.98
C THR A 403 18.67 20.67 -5.05
N PHE A 404 18.87 19.37 -5.32
CA PHE A 404 19.79 18.54 -4.56
C PHE A 404 21.24 19.05 -4.65
N PHE A 405 21.71 19.45 -5.83
CA PHE A 405 23.06 20.01 -5.99
C PHE A 405 23.26 21.34 -5.26
N LYS A 406 22.21 22.16 -5.13
CA LYS A 406 22.23 23.39 -4.33
C LYS A 406 22.26 23.11 -2.82
N TYR A 407 21.68 21.99 -2.39
CA TYR A 407 21.53 21.60 -0.99
C TYR A 407 21.87 20.12 -0.74
N PRO A 408 23.11 19.70 -1.02
CA PRO A 408 23.46 18.28 -1.06
C PRO A 408 23.47 17.63 0.34
N HIS A 409 23.48 18.46 1.40
CA HIS A 409 23.36 18.00 2.78
C HIS A 409 22.00 17.36 3.11
N ASN A 410 20.99 17.51 2.24
CA ASN A 410 19.73 16.78 2.36
C ASN A 410 19.89 15.36 1.80
N SER A 411 20.52 14.47 2.58
CA SER A 411 20.79 13.09 2.17
C SER A 411 19.52 12.31 1.85
N LEU A 412 18.43 12.52 2.61
CA LEU A 412 17.15 11.87 2.37
C LEU A 412 16.60 12.19 0.96
N LEU A 413 16.68 13.45 0.52
CA LEU A 413 16.31 13.83 -0.85
C LEU A 413 17.19 13.12 -1.89
N GLY A 414 18.51 13.07 -1.68
CA GLY A 414 19.42 12.37 -2.59
C GLY A 414 19.11 10.88 -2.71
N VAL A 415 18.81 10.21 -1.59
CA VAL A 415 18.43 8.79 -1.57
C VAL A 415 17.09 8.56 -2.29
N GLU A 416 16.10 9.44 -2.16
CA GLU A 416 14.84 9.34 -2.91
C GLU A 416 14.99 9.54 -4.42
N ILE A 417 15.85 10.49 -4.83
CA ILE A 417 16.19 10.69 -6.24
C ILE A 417 16.84 9.41 -6.77
N ALA A 418 17.83 8.87 -6.06
CA ALA A 418 18.51 7.64 -6.44
C ALA A 418 17.54 6.44 -6.51
N LYS A 419 16.62 6.31 -5.56
CA LYS A 419 15.54 5.30 -5.60
C LYS A 419 14.67 5.48 -6.83
N THR A 420 14.24 6.70 -7.14
CA THR A 420 13.40 6.97 -8.32
C THR A 420 14.10 6.55 -9.62
N LEU A 421 15.39 6.87 -9.74
CA LEU A 421 16.23 6.44 -10.87
C LEU A 421 16.44 4.92 -10.89
N PHE A 422 16.65 4.30 -9.73
CA PHE A 422 16.81 2.84 -9.61
C PHE A 422 15.58 2.08 -10.13
N TYR A 423 14.40 2.48 -9.69
CA TYR A 423 13.13 1.91 -10.17
C TYR A 423 12.84 2.23 -11.64
N ARG A 424 13.60 3.13 -12.25
CA ARG A 424 13.58 3.42 -13.69
C ARG A 424 14.68 2.72 -14.48
N LYS A 425 15.43 1.80 -13.85
CA LYS A 425 16.63 1.14 -14.41
C LYS A 425 17.75 2.11 -14.83
N ARG A 426 17.79 3.31 -14.26
CA ARG A 426 18.87 4.29 -14.49
C ARG A 426 19.97 4.14 -13.44
N CYS A 427 20.59 2.95 -13.41
CA CYS A 427 21.45 2.55 -12.31
C CYS A 427 22.74 3.38 -12.22
N SER A 428 23.33 3.76 -13.36
CA SER A 428 24.53 4.59 -13.41
C SER A 428 24.28 5.99 -12.86
N GLU A 429 23.17 6.60 -13.24
CA GLU A 429 22.76 7.92 -12.77
C GLU A 429 22.39 7.90 -11.28
N ALA A 430 21.70 6.85 -10.83
CA ALA A 430 21.44 6.64 -9.41
C ALA A 430 22.75 6.51 -8.60
N ALA A 431 23.74 5.80 -9.13
CA ALA A 431 25.04 5.63 -8.47
C ALA A 431 25.80 6.97 -8.33
N GLU A 432 25.69 7.87 -9.31
CA GLU A 432 26.27 9.22 -9.22
C GLU A 432 25.61 10.09 -8.13
N ILE A 433 24.30 10.01 -8.00
CA ILE A 433 23.59 10.71 -6.91
C ILE A 433 24.05 10.16 -5.55
N LEU A 434 24.16 8.84 -5.41
CA LEU A 434 24.64 8.22 -4.17
C LEU A 434 26.10 8.52 -3.89
N ARG A 435 26.95 8.72 -4.90
CA ARG A 435 28.34 9.18 -4.70
C ARG A 435 28.37 10.50 -3.93
N ILE A 436 27.48 11.44 -4.27
CA ILE A 436 27.38 12.74 -3.57
C ILE A 436 26.86 12.54 -2.15
N VAL A 437 25.78 11.77 -1.97
CA VAL A 437 25.23 11.46 -0.63
C VAL A 437 26.31 10.86 0.28
N LEU A 438 27.05 9.86 -0.21
CA LEU A 438 28.08 9.16 0.55
C LEU A 438 29.36 9.97 0.76
N SER A 439 29.60 11.01 -0.06
CA SER A 439 30.67 11.98 0.19
C SER A 439 30.40 12.86 1.41
N ILE A 440 29.12 13.05 1.76
CA ILE A 440 28.68 13.84 2.91
C ILE A 440 28.53 12.96 4.14
N ASN A 441 27.83 11.83 3.99
CA ASN A 441 27.67 10.83 5.04
C ASN A 441 28.10 9.46 4.55
N ARG A 442 29.37 9.13 4.77
CA ARG A 442 29.95 7.85 4.35
C ARG A 442 29.35 6.62 5.07
N ASN A 443 28.66 6.83 6.19
CA ASN A 443 28.07 5.79 7.04
C ASN A 443 26.54 5.68 6.87
N ASP A 444 25.96 6.30 5.84
CA ASP A 444 24.52 6.18 5.57
C ASP A 444 24.19 4.76 5.09
N LEU A 445 23.63 3.94 5.98
CA LEU A 445 23.32 2.53 5.72
C LEU A 445 22.39 2.36 4.52
N VAL A 446 21.36 3.20 4.40
CA VAL A 446 20.35 3.06 3.34
C VAL A 446 20.97 3.44 1.99
N ALA A 447 21.74 4.52 1.94
CA ALA A 447 22.44 4.94 0.72
C ALA A 447 23.46 3.88 0.25
N ARG A 448 24.25 3.32 1.19
CA ARG A 448 25.20 2.22 0.91
C ARG A 448 24.48 0.97 0.41
N THR A 449 23.40 0.58 1.08
CA THR A 449 22.61 -0.61 0.70
C THR A 449 21.98 -0.42 -0.68
N LEU A 450 21.44 0.76 -0.99
CA LEU A 450 20.93 1.06 -2.32
C LEU A 450 22.03 1.00 -3.38
N ARG A 451 23.25 1.49 -3.09
CA ARG A 451 24.38 1.37 -4.01
C ARG A 451 24.79 -0.08 -4.26
N MET A 452 24.76 -0.90 -3.22
CA MET A 452 25.00 -2.35 -3.30
C MET A 452 23.95 -3.03 -4.21
N MET A 453 22.67 -2.68 -4.07
CA MET A 453 21.59 -3.18 -4.92
C MET A 453 21.74 -2.72 -6.39
N LEU A 454 22.13 -1.47 -6.62
CA LEU A 454 22.41 -0.94 -7.96
C LEU A 454 23.53 -1.73 -8.66
N LEU A 455 24.60 -2.03 -7.92
CA LEU A 455 25.72 -2.83 -8.45
C LEU A 455 25.26 -4.25 -8.82
N ARG A 456 24.40 -4.87 -8.00
CA ARG A 456 23.80 -6.17 -8.33
C ARG A 456 23.00 -6.09 -9.64
N ASP A 457 22.10 -5.14 -9.79
CA ASP A 457 21.28 -5.00 -11.00
C ASP A 457 22.14 -4.69 -12.24
N MET A 458 23.18 -3.84 -12.11
CA MET A 458 24.14 -3.61 -13.20
C MET A 458 24.91 -4.88 -13.58
N ALA A 459 25.24 -5.73 -12.61
CA ALA A 459 25.91 -7.01 -12.88
C ALA A 459 25.00 -7.96 -13.66
N LEU A 460 23.70 -7.98 -13.36
CA LEU A 460 22.71 -8.80 -14.04
C LEU A 460 22.46 -8.34 -15.50
N ASP A 461 22.48 -7.03 -15.74
CA ASP A 461 22.29 -6.45 -17.09
C ASP A 461 23.56 -6.51 -17.97
N THR A 462 24.68 -7.01 -17.43
CA THR A 462 25.96 -7.07 -18.16
C THR A 462 26.03 -8.29 -19.09
N PRO A 463 26.44 -8.14 -20.37
CA PRO A 463 26.43 -9.24 -21.34
C PRO A 463 27.55 -10.27 -21.17
N SER A 464 28.60 -9.97 -20.39
CA SER A 464 29.76 -10.85 -20.21
C SER A 464 29.84 -11.37 -18.78
N LEU A 465 29.94 -12.70 -18.60
CA LEU A 465 30.14 -13.32 -17.29
C LEU A 465 31.35 -12.73 -16.54
N ARG A 466 32.44 -12.43 -17.25
CA ARG A 466 33.65 -11.87 -16.64
C ARG A 466 33.40 -10.47 -16.06
N THR A 467 32.68 -9.64 -16.81
CA THR A 467 32.34 -8.28 -16.38
C THR A 467 31.28 -8.32 -15.28
N ALA A 468 30.25 -9.15 -15.41
CA ALA A 468 29.25 -9.38 -14.36
C ALA A 468 29.92 -9.80 -13.05
N ALA A 469 30.84 -10.77 -13.10
CA ALA A 469 31.62 -11.20 -11.92
C ALA A 469 32.46 -10.07 -11.31
N ALA A 470 32.96 -9.11 -12.11
CA ALA A 470 33.67 -7.95 -11.59
C ALA A 470 32.73 -6.98 -10.86
N VAL A 471 31.53 -6.74 -11.40
CA VAL A 471 30.53 -5.87 -10.76
C VAL A 471 29.95 -6.53 -9.50
N PHE A 472 29.69 -7.84 -9.51
CA PHE A 472 29.30 -8.59 -8.29
C PHE A 472 30.36 -8.46 -7.19
N ARG A 473 31.66 -8.53 -7.52
CA ARG A 473 32.72 -8.29 -6.53
C ARG A 473 32.68 -6.87 -5.96
N GLN A 474 32.33 -5.86 -6.76
CA GLN A 474 32.14 -4.50 -6.25
C GLN A 474 30.93 -4.42 -5.31
N ALA A 475 29.84 -5.12 -5.62
CA ALA A 475 28.66 -5.20 -4.75
C ALA A 475 29.00 -5.88 -3.41
N ILE A 476 29.76 -6.98 -3.42
CA ILE A 476 30.26 -7.65 -2.22
C ILE A 476 31.16 -6.71 -1.40
N GLN A 477 32.10 -6.02 -2.05
CA GLN A 477 32.97 -5.07 -1.37
C GLN A 477 32.19 -3.91 -0.73
N GLU A 478 31.08 -3.49 -1.35
CA GLU A 478 30.18 -2.50 -0.78
C GLU A 478 29.44 -3.03 0.45
N ALA A 479 29.04 -4.31 0.44
CA ALA A 479 28.48 -4.97 1.61
C ALA A 479 29.50 -5.08 2.76
N ASP A 480 30.76 -5.38 2.46
CA ASP A 480 31.82 -5.45 3.44
C ASP A 480 32.11 -4.06 4.05
N ASN A 481 32.08 -3.00 3.23
CA ASN A 481 32.16 -1.61 3.73
C ASN A 481 31.00 -1.27 4.68
N ILE A 482 29.79 -1.77 4.42
CA ILE A 482 28.65 -1.59 5.32
C ILE A 482 28.92 -2.27 6.66
N GLN A 483 29.42 -3.50 6.65
CA GLN A 483 29.76 -4.24 7.87
C GLN A 483 30.87 -3.58 8.69
N GLU A 484 31.83 -2.92 8.02
CA GLU A 484 32.93 -2.26 8.71
C GLU A 484 32.55 -0.91 9.32
N TYR A 485 31.65 -0.15 8.66
CA TYR A 485 31.47 1.28 8.97
C TYR A 485 30.05 1.72 9.35
N CYS A 486 29.02 0.91 9.13
CA CYS A 486 27.62 1.28 9.37
C CYS A 486 27.02 0.55 10.57
N ASP A 487 25.86 1.00 11.05
CA ASP A 487 25.05 0.21 11.98
C ASP A 487 24.14 -0.74 11.19
N PHE A 488 24.67 -1.90 10.81
CA PHE A 488 24.12 -2.76 9.75
C PHE A 488 23.22 -3.89 10.24
N HIS A 489 22.90 -3.97 11.54
CA HIS A 489 22.19 -5.10 12.15
C HIS A 489 20.68 -5.07 11.85
N ALA A 490 20.32 -5.18 10.57
CA ALA A 490 18.95 -5.15 10.06
C ALA A 490 18.70 -6.31 9.10
N GLU A 491 17.49 -6.88 9.14
CA GLU A 491 17.06 -7.93 8.21
C GLU A 491 17.20 -7.50 6.75
N ASP A 492 16.84 -6.24 6.47
CA ASP A 492 16.90 -5.64 5.14
C ASP A 492 18.30 -5.72 4.53
N PHE A 493 19.32 -5.32 5.28
CA PHE A 493 20.71 -5.37 4.83
C PHE A 493 21.14 -6.82 4.52
N TYR A 494 20.91 -7.75 5.45
CA TYR A 494 21.31 -9.14 5.26
C TYR A 494 20.59 -9.80 4.09
N CYS A 495 19.30 -9.52 3.89
CA CYS A 495 18.56 -10.02 2.75
C CYS A 495 19.10 -9.47 1.43
N GLU A 496 19.38 -8.17 1.33
CA GLU A 496 19.98 -7.60 0.12
C GLU A 496 21.40 -8.13 -0.14
N TYR A 497 22.19 -8.34 0.91
CA TYR A 497 23.53 -8.92 0.76
C TYR A 497 23.44 -10.37 0.23
N ALA A 498 22.57 -11.19 0.82
CA ALA A 498 22.34 -12.55 0.35
C ALA A 498 21.89 -12.59 -1.13
N MET A 499 21.10 -11.59 -1.56
CA MET A 499 20.64 -11.46 -2.94
C MET A 499 21.76 -11.23 -3.95
N ILE A 500 22.90 -10.66 -3.55
CA ILE A 500 24.08 -10.52 -4.43
C ILE A 500 24.60 -11.91 -4.79
N TYR A 501 24.78 -12.77 -3.78
CA TYR A 501 25.26 -14.13 -3.99
C TYR A 501 24.26 -14.99 -4.75
N LEU A 502 22.96 -14.83 -4.47
CA LEU A 502 21.91 -15.55 -5.18
C LEU A 502 21.81 -15.12 -6.65
N GLY A 503 21.89 -13.82 -6.92
CA GLY A 503 21.96 -13.27 -8.28
C GLY A 503 23.20 -13.74 -9.04
N GLN A 504 24.37 -13.77 -8.38
CA GLN A 504 25.60 -14.29 -8.98
C GLN A 504 25.50 -15.79 -9.30
N ALA A 505 24.96 -16.59 -8.38
CA ALA A 505 24.76 -18.02 -8.57
C ALA A 505 23.84 -18.28 -9.77
N MET A 506 22.68 -17.62 -9.83
CA MET A 506 21.73 -17.80 -10.92
C MET A 506 22.21 -17.25 -12.26
N SER A 507 22.88 -16.10 -12.28
CA SER A 507 23.54 -15.60 -13.49
C SER A 507 24.58 -16.61 -14.03
N THR A 508 25.31 -17.28 -13.14
CA THR A 508 26.29 -18.32 -13.51
C THR A 508 25.59 -19.57 -14.07
N VAL A 509 24.51 -20.03 -13.44
CA VAL A 509 23.69 -21.15 -13.95
C VAL A 509 23.16 -20.83 -15.35
N MET A 510 22.58 -19.63 -15.54
CA MET A 510 22.06 -19.21 -16.83
C MET A 510 23.16 -19.14 -17.90
N HIS A 511 24.33 -18.60 -17.55
CA HIS A 511 25.47 -18.59 -18.46
C HIS A 511 25.88 -19.99 -18.93
N MET A 512 25.98 -20.94 -17.99
CA MET A 512 26.36 -22.33 -18.31
C MET A 512 25.33 -23.00 -19.23
N ARG A 513 24.04 -22.69 -19.06
CA ARG A 513 22.95 -23.23 -19.90
C ARG A 513 22.96 -22.68 -21.32
N THR A 514 23.35 -21.41 -21.52
CA THR A 514 23.34 -20.77 -22.85
C THR A 514 24.67 -20.86 -23.59
N HIS A 515 25.74 -21.33 -22.95
CA HIS A 515 27.09 -21.45 -23.51
C HIS A 515 27.60 -22.89 -23.37
N PRO A 516 27.20 -23.81 -24.27
CA PRO A 516 27.54 -25.24 -24.20
C PRO A 516 29.05 -25.51 -24.11
N GLU A 517 29.88 -24.61 -24.63
CA GLU A 517 31.34 -24.65 -24.52
C GLU A 517 31.85 -24.60 -23.08
N ALA A 518 31.11 -23.95 -22.16
CA ALA A 518 31.41 -23.93 -20.74
C ALA A 518 31.22 -25.33 -20.12
N GLY A 519 30.24 -26.10 -20.60
CA GLY A 519 30.00 -27.49 -20.22
C GLY A 519 31.00 -28.47 -20.84
N ALA A 520 31.53 -28.17 -22.03
CA ALA A 520 32.49 -29.04 -22.73
C ALA A 520 33.87 -29.10 -22.03
N ASN A 521 34.27 -28.04 -21.32
CA ASN A 521 35.49 -28.01 -20.53
C ASN A 521 35.22 -28.42 -19.08
N ILE A 522 35.50 -29.69 -18.74
CA ILE A 522 35.24 -30.26 -17.40
C ILE A 522 35.82 -29.42 -16.26
N LYS A 523 37.04 -28.86 -16.43
CA LYS A 523 37.68 -28.06 -15.37
C LYS A 523 36.93 -26.74 -15.14
N GLU A 524 36.56 -26.09 -16.23
CA GLU A 524 35.80 -24.84 -16.18
C GLU A 524 34.39 -25.08 -15.65
N PHE A 525 33.72 -26.12 -16.12
CA PHE A 525 32.41 -26.54 -15.66
C PHE A 525 32.38 -26.77 -14.14
N LYS A 526 33.32 -27.55 -13.60
CA LYS A 526 33.41 -27.81 -12.15
C LYS A 526 33.74 -26.53 -11.36
N ARG A 527 34.54 -25.61 -11.92
CA ARG A 527 34.84 -24.30 -11.31
C ARG A 527 33.59 -23.42 -11.22
N LEU A 528 32.77 -23.41 -12.27
CA LEU A 528 31.52 -22.65 -12.29
C LEU A 528 30.48 -23.26 -11.34
N GLN A 529 30.33 -24.60 -11.31
CA GLN A 529 29.48 -25.28 -10.32
C GLN A 529 29.90 -24.92 -8.88
N GLN A 530 31.19 -24.96 -8.57
CA GLN A 530 31.69 -24.57 -7.25
C GLN A 530 31.34 -23.12 -6.90
N THR A 531 31.37 -22.21 -7.88
CA THR A 531 30.98 -20.82 -7.70
C THR A 531 29.49 -20.71 -7.34
N VAL A 532 28.63 -21.46 -8.02
CA VAL A 532 27.19 -21.52 -7.75
C VAL A 532 26.92 -22.04 -6.34
N TYR A 533 27.47 -23.21 -5.96
CA TYR A 533 27.24 -23.77 -4.64
C TYR A 533 27.76 -22.89 -3.50
N THR A 534 28.94 -22.29 -3.69
CA THR A 534 29.50 -21.35 -2.70
C THR A 534 28.61 -20.12 -2.54
N GLY A 535 28.09 -19.57 -3.64
CA GLY A 535 27.14 -18.45 -3.60
C GLY A 535 25.85 -18.81 -2.85
N LEU A 536 25.27 -19.98 -3.14
CA LEU A 536 24.06 -20.44 -2.46
C LEU A 536 24.29 -20.65 -0.96
N ASP A 537 25.44 -21.19 -0.55
CA ASP A 537 25.78 -21.35 0.87
C ASP A 537 25.97 -20.02 1.59
N GLN A 538 26.60 -19.03 0.94
CA GLN A 538 26.71 -17.68 1.50
C GLN A 538 25.34 -16.99 1.61
N ALA A 539 24.48 -17.15 0.59
CA ALA A 539 23.12 -16.61 0.63
C ALA A 539 22.33 -17.20 1.81
N LYS A 540 22.36 -18.52 2.00
CA LYS A 540 21.71 -19.20 3.13
C LYS A 540 22.20 -18.67 4.48
N LEU A 541 23.52 -18.59 4.67
CA LEU A 541 24.12 -18.07 5.90
C LEU A 541 23.68 -16.62 6.21
N LEU A 542 23.61 -15.77 5.18
CA LEU A 542 23.16 -14.39 5.33
C LEU A 542 21.66 -14.30 5.64
N PHE A 543 20.81 -15.15 5.04
CA PHE A 543 19.40 -15.21 5.43
C PHE A 543 19.22 -15.67 6.88
N GLU A 544 19.98 -16.65 7.35
CA GLU A 544 19.98 -17.07 8.75
C GLU A 544 20.39 -15.94 9.71
N LYS A 545 21.38 -15.11 9.33
CA LYS A 545 21.73 -13.89 10.06
C LYS A 545 20.60 -12.86 10.04
N GLY A 546 19.94 -12.66 8.89
CA GLY A 546 18.77 -11.79 8.77
C GLY A 546 17.63 -12.22 9.71
N MET A 547 17.39 -13.53 9.82
CA MET A 547 16.41 -14.09 10.74
C MET A 547 16.76 -13.86 12.21
N SER A 548 18.04 -13.88 12.58
CA SER A 548 18.45 -13.73 13.99
C SER A 548 18.39 -12.30 14.52
N VAL A 549 18.44 -11.30 13.63
CA VAL A 549 18.32 -9.87 14.00
C VAL A 549 16.90 -9.32 13.84
N SER A 550 16.05 -10.00 13.07
CA SER A 550 14.67 -9.58 12.84
C SER A 550 13.73 -9.97 13.98
N SER A 551 12.78 -9.09 14.31
CA SER A 551 11.67 -9.43 15.21
C SER A 551 10.65 -10.37 14.54
N SER A 552 10.54 -10.33 13.21
CA SER A 552 9.53 -11.06 12.44
C SER A 552 10.11 -12.22 11.62
N GLY A 553 11.32 -12.05 11.07
CA GLY A 553 12.08 -12.99 10.24
C GLY A 553 11.38 -13.38 8.94
N THR A 554 10.38 -12.61 8.53
CA THR A 554 9.41 -13.04 7.50
C THR A 554 10.06 -13.13 6.13
N ARG A 555 10.82 -12.09 5.74
CA ARG A 555 11.47 -12.02 4.44
C ARG A 555 12.63 -13.00 4.35
N ALA A 556 13.49 -13.02 5.37
CA ALA A 556 14.67 -13.87 5.41
C ALA A 556 14.30 -15.37 5.41
N SER A 557 13.27 -15.78 6.17
CA SER A 557 12.84 -17.18 6.19
C SER A 557 12.21 -17.65 4.87
N PHE A 558 11.50 -16.77 4.16
CA PHE A 558 11.01 -17.07 2.81
C PHE A 558 12.17 -17.31 1.84
N LEU A 559 13.15 -16.41 1.83
CA LEU A 559 14.28 -16.46 0.92
C LEU A 559 15.26 -17.61 1.24
N LEU A 560 15.38 -17.98 2.52
CA LEU A 560 16.13 -19.16 2.94
C LEU A 560 15.56 -20.45 2.34
N LYS A 561 14.23 -20.59 2.30
CA LYS A 561 13.56 -21.75 1.67
C LYS A 561 13.90 -21.82 0.17
N ILE A 562 13.84 -20.67 -0.52
CA ILE A 562 14.18 -20.59 -1.95
C ILE A 562 15.63 -21.03 -2.17
N ALA A 563 16.59 -20.49 -1.41
CA ALA A 563 18.00 -20.82 -1.56
C ALA A 563 18.30 -22.30 -1.23
N ALA A 564 17.66 -22.85 -0.20
CA ALA A 564 17.79 -24.25 0.18
C ALA A 564 17.27 -25.20 -0.91
N VAL A 565 16.03 -24.96 -1.38
CA VAL A 565 15.42 -25.74 -2.47
C VAL A 565 16.27 -25.68 -3.74
N LEU A 566 16.69 -24.49 -4.15
CA LEU A 566 17.49 -24.30 -5.35
C LEU A 566 18.83 -25.06 -5.27
N LYS A 567 19.51 -25.00 -4.12
CA LYS A 567 20.75 -25.76 -3.90
C LYS A 567 20.53 -27.25 -4.07
N THR A 568 19.54 -27.81 -3.37
CA THR A 568 19.25 -29.25 -3.43
C THR A 568 18.83 -29.70 -4.84
N MET A 569 18.08 -28.87 -5.57
CA MET A 569 17.71 -29.18 -6.96
C MET A 569 18.94 -29.29 -7.86
N LEU A 570 19.85 -28.32 -7.78
CA LEU A 570 21.07 -28.30 -8.60
C LEU A 570 22.05 -29.42 -8.23
N GLU A 571 22.12 -29.81 -6.95
CA GLU A 571 22.94 -30.95 -6.51
C GLU A 571 22.40 -32.30 -7.01
N ASN A 572 21.07 -32.42 -7.16
CA ASN A 572 20.43 -33.66 -7.58
C ASN A 572 20.39 -33.85 -9.11
N ASP A 573 20.53 -32.78 -9.89
CA ASP A 573 20.34 -32.81 -11.35
C ASP A 573 21.33 -31.91 -12.08
N GLU A 574 22.46 -32.50 -12.49
CA GLU A 574 23.53 -31.80 -13.20
C GLU A 574 23.10 -31.30 -14.60
N GLU A 575 22.05 -31.89 -15.21
CA GLU A 575 21.52 -31.41 -16.49
C GLU A 575 20.94 -30.00 -16.40
N LEU A 576 20.53 -29.56 -15.20
CA LEU A 576 20.03 -28.20 -14.98
C LEU A 576 21.09 -27.13 -15.28
N PHE A 577 22.38 -27.48 -15.29
CA PHE A 577 23.45 -26.54 -15.64
C PHE A 577 23.72 -26.44 -17.15
N VAL A 578 23.37 -27.46 -17.93
CA VAL A 578 23.83 -27.59 -19.33
C VAL A 578 22.72 -27.66 -20.35
N ASN A 579 21.50 -28.05 -19.95
CA ASN A 579 20.38 -28.22 -20.87
C ASN A 579 19.47 -26.98 -20.83
N PRO A 580 19.55 -26.05 -21.80
CA PRO A 580 18.72 -24.85 -21.81
C PRO A 580 17.23 -25.13 -21.96
N GLU A 581 16.85 -26.26 -22.57
CA GLU A 581 15.46 -26.67 -22.80
C GLU A 581 14.82 -27.33 -21.57
N LYS A 582 15.63 -27.83 -20.63
CA LYS A 582 15.13 -28.48 -19.40
C LYS A 582 14.68 -27.42 -18.39
N PRO A 583 13.40 -27.36 -17.99
CA PRO A 583 12.93 -26.42 -16.99
C PRO A 583 13.67 -26.61 -15.65
N ILE A 584 13.89 -25.52 -14.90
CA ILE A 584 14.48 -25.61 -13.56
C ILE A 584 13.36 -25.95 -12.57
N ILE A 585 13.01 -27.24 -12.52
CA ILE A 585 11.97 -27.81 -11.64
C ILE A 585 12.56 -28.89 -10.73
N GLY A 586 12.02 -28.99 -9.51
CA GLY A 586 12.41 -29.98 -8.52
C GLY A 586 11.25 -30.89 -8.15
N GLY A 587 11.56 -32.12 -7.73
CA GLY A 587 10.54 -33.05 -7.22
C GLY A 587 9.83 -32.51 -5.98
N ALA A 588 8.54 -32.83 -5.82
CA ALA A 588 7.71 -32.34 -4.72
C ALA A 588 8.32 -32.58 -3.32
N GLU A 589 9.07 -33.67 -3.17
CA GLU A 589 9.75 -34.06 -1.93
C GLU A 589 10.85 -33.07 -1.52
N ILE A 590 11.58 -32.49 -2.48
CA ILE A 590 12.64 -31.50 -2.19
C ILE A 590 12.01 -30.28 -1.52
N PHE A 591 10.93 -29.74 -2.10
CA PHE A 591 10.22 -28.58 -1.56
C PHE A 591 9.68 -28.84 -0.17
N GLN A 592 9.02 -29.99 0.01
CA GLN A 592 8.46 -30.38 1.28
C GLN A 592 9.53 -30.47 2.35
N ARG A 593 10.64 -31.18 2.07
CA ARG A 593 11.73 -31.35 3.03
C ARG A 593 12.38 -30.01 3.41
N GLU A 594 12.91 -29.29 2.43
CA GLU A 594 13.65 -28.05 2.70
C GLU A 594 12.74 -26.98 3.34
N SER A 595 11.47 -26.89 2.93
CA SER A 595 10.53 -25.98 3.59
C SER A 595 10.15 -26.44 5.00
N MET A 596 9.98 -27.74 5.24
CA MET A 596 9.66 -28.24 6.58
C MET A 596 10.81 -27.99 7.55
N ASP A 597 12.05 -28.15 7.12
CA ASP A 597 13.23 -27.88 7.95
C ASP A 597 13.28 -26.41 8.39
N VAL A 598 13.03 -25.46 7.49
CA VAL A 598 12.93 -24.05 7.85
C VAL A 598 11.72 -23.79 8.76
N GLN A 599 10.56 -24.43 8.51
CA GLN A 599 9.38 -24.30 9.38
C GLN A 599 9.64 -24.81 10.81
N TRP A 600 10.48 -25.85 10.97
CA TRP A 600 10.95 -26.30 12.28
C TRP A 600 11.89 -25.30 12.93
N GLN A 601 12.86 -24.76 12.17
CA GLN A 601 13.82 -23.76 12.65
C GLN A 601 13.13 -22.52 13.23
N ILE A 602 12.03 -22.06 12.61
CA ILE A 602 11.28 -20.88 13.03
C ILE A 602 10.09 -21.18 13.97
N GLY A 603 9.94 -22.45 14.39
CA GLY A 603 8.92 -22.85 15.36
C GLY A 603 7.47 -22.82 14.86
N TYR A 604 7.26 -22.90 13.54
CA TYR A 604 5.91 -23.02 12.97
C TYR A 604 5.35 -24.43 13.15
N ARG A 605 6.24 -25.44 13.19
CA ARG A 605 5.91 -26.83 13.48
C ARG A 605 6.22 -27.18 14.94
N ARG A 606 5.42 -28.11 15.47
CA ARG A 606 5.37 -28.49 16.89
C ARG A 606 5.13 -29.98 17.00
N SER A 607 6.08 -30.71 17.59
CA SER A 607 6.05 -32.18 17.63
C SER A 607 4.93 -32.73 18.50
N GLU A 608 4.40 -31.91 19.42
CA GLU A 608 3.27 -32.25 20.28
C GLU A 608 1.91 -32.22 19.56
N LEU A 609 1.83 -31.65 18.35
CA LEU A 609 0.60 -31.57 17.58
C LEU A 609 0.51 -32.71 16.55
N PRO A 610 -0.69 -33.27 16.27
CA PRO A 610 -0.89 -34.15 15.12
C PRO A 610 -0.53 -33.45 13.80
N VAL A 611 -0.01 -34.19 12.81
CA VAL A 611 0.46 -33.66 11.52
C VAL A 611 -0.56 -32.72 10.86
N GLN A 612 -1.83 -33.12 10.80
CA GLN A 612 -2.91 -32.30 10.23
C GLN A 612 -3.03 -30.93 10.92
N LYS A 613 -2.95 -30.89 12.26
CA LYS A 613 -3.00 -29.62 13.02
C LYS A 613 -1.73 -28.79 12.84
N GLN A 614 -0.58 -29.42 12.63
CA GLN A 614 0.64 -28.70 12.27
C GLN A 614 0.49 -28.01 10.91
N ASP A 615 -0.05 -28.70 9.92
CA ASP A 615 -0.22 -28.14 8.57
C ASP A 615 -1.24 -26.98 8.56
N GLU A 616 -2.37 -27.13 9.26
CA GLU A 616 -3.35 -26.05 9.48
C GLU A 616 -2.70 -24.83 10.17
N MET A 617 -1.85 -25.07 11.17
CA MET A 617 -1.14 -24.02 11.89
C MET A 617 -0.13 -23.30 11.01
N VAL A 618 0.63 -24.03 10.19
CA VAL A 618 1.59 -23.46 9.23
C VAL A 618 0.88 -22.56 8.22
N VAL A 619 -0.26 -22.98 7.68
CA VAL A 619 -1.10 -22.16 6.77
C VAL A 619 -1.51 -20.86 7.47
N LYS A 620 -2.04 -20.97 8.69
CA LYS A 620 -2.52 -19.82 9.46
C LYS A 620 -1.41 -18.82 9.76
N ILE A 621 -0.25 -19.29 10.21
CA ILE A 621 0.90 -18.43 10.53
C ILE A 621 1.46 -17.78 9.27
N THR A 622 1.64 -18.55 8.19
CA THR A 622 2.15 -18.04 6.91
C THR A 622 1.27 -16.89 6.40
N ARG A 623 -0.05 -17.08 6.43
CA ARG A 623 -1.01 -16.01 6.05
C ARG A 623 -0.89 -14.79 6.97
N GLN A 624 -0.93 -15.00 8.28
CA GLN A 624 -0.88 -13.89 9.24
C GLN A 624 0.41 -13.07 9.09
N LYS A 625 1.56 -13.73 8.94
CA LYS A 625 2.86 -13.08 8.75
C LYS A 625 2.93 -12.35 7.40
N GLY A 626 2.42 -12.98 6.34
CA GLY A 626 2.30 -12.36 5.02
C GLY A 626 1.43 -11.10 5.03
N ASP A 627 0.30 -11.13 5.74
CA ASP A 627 -0.62 -9.99 5.88
C ASP A 627 0.05 -8.85 6.67
N ILE A 628 0.76 -9.15 7.77
CA ILE A 628 1.48 -8.15 8.58
C ILE A 628 2.60 -7.49 7.76
N TYR A 629 3.43 -8.29 7.08
CA TYR A 629 4.55 -7.77 6.29
C TYR A 629 4.05 -6.92 5.11
N ASN A 630 3.01 -7.38 4.40
CA ASN A 630 2.40 -6.61 3.31
C ASN A 630 1.77 -5.30 3.82
N ALA A 631 1.20 -5.31 5.02
CA ALA A 631 0.64 -4.11 5.63
C ALA A 631 1.70 -3.08 6.04
N ALA A 632 2.96 -3.47 6.28
CA ALA A 632 4.05 -2.53 6.55
C ALA A 632 4.51 -1.76 5.29
N ILE A 633 4.20 -2.26 4.09
CA ILE A 633 4.66 -1.69 2.82
C ILE A 633 3.65 -0.68 2.27
N SER A 634 4.16 0.45 1.79
CA SER A 634 3.39 1.49 1.09
C SER A 634 3.80 1.64 -0.38
N LEU A 635 4.97 1.12 -0.76
CA LEU A 635 5.52 1.26 -2.10
C LEU A 635 4.81 0.34 -3.11
N PHE A 636 4.10 0.93 -4.08
CA PHE A 636 3.34 0.16 -5.07
C PHE A 636 4.25 -0.63 -6.04
N SER A 637 5.54 -0.28 -6.16
CA SER A 637 6.50 -1.03 -6.99
C SER A 637 7.21 -2.18 -6.26
N TYR A 638 6.91 -2.39 -4.97
CA TYR A 638 7.41 -3.55 -4.20
C TYR A 638 6.27 -4.42 -3.65
N GLN A 639 5.11 -3.83 -3.36
CA GLN A 639 3.92 -4.55 -2.89
C GLN A 639 3.49 -5.74 -3.79
N PRO A 640 3.59 -5.68 -5.14
CA PRO A 640 3.32 -6.85 -5.98
C PRO A 640 4.20 -8.04 -5.60
N THR A 641 5.48 -7.80 -5.34
CA THR A 641 6.46 -8.84 -5.00
C THR A 641 6.13 -9.54 -3.69
N THR A 642 5.63 -8.83 -2.68
CA THR A 642 5.21 -9.46 -1.43
C THR A 642 3.95 -10.31 -1.60
N LEU A 643 2.99 -9.84 -2.40
CA LEU A 643 1.81 -10.63 -2.76
C LEU A 643 2.18 -11.91 -3.53
N PHE A 644 3.12 -11.79 -4.48
CA PHE A 644 3.68 -12.93 -5.20
C PHE A 644 4.40 -13.92 -4.27
N CYS A 645 5.28 -13.44 -3.39
CA CYS A 645 5.97 -14.29 -2.42
C CYS A 645 5.01 -14.99 -1.46
N ASN A 646 3.92 -14.33 -1.05
CA ASN A 646 2.87 -14.95 -0.26
C ASN A 646 2.16 -16.06 -1.04
N ALA A 647 1.89 -15.86 -2.34
CA ALA A 647 1.35 -16.91 -3.20
C ALA A 647 2.32 -18.10 -3.33
N VAL A 648 3.60 -17.85 -3.56
CA VAL A 648 4.67 -18.87 -3.59
C VAL A 648 4.73 -19.63 -2.26
N ALA A 649 4.68 -18.93 -1.12
CA ALA A 649 4.76 -19.57 0.18
C ALA A 649 3.57 -20.51 0.46
N LEU A 650 2.39 -20.20 -0.07
CA LEU A 650 1.20 -21.03 0.07
C LEU A 650 1.14 -22.16 -0.98
N TRP A 651 1.81 -22.00 -2.12
CA TRP A 651 1.70 -22.94 -3.25
C TRP A 651 2.92 -23.85 -3.41
N ASP A 652 4.13 -23.36 -3.22
CA ASP A 652 5.35 -24.16 -3.42
C ASP A 652 5.84 -24.80 -2.12
N PHE A 653 5.56 -24.18 -0.96
CA PHE A 653 6.16 -24.55 0.34
C PHE A 653 5.22 -25.25 1.33
N LEU A 654 3.96 -25.46 0.95
CA LEU A 654 3.04 -26.26 1.75
C LEU A 654 3.05 -27.73 1.31
N PRO A 655 2.97 -28.68 2.26
CA PRO A 655 2.92 -30.09 1.91
C PRO A 655 1.58 -30.50 1.30
N VAL A 656 0.50 -29.79 1.65
CA VAL A 656 -0.88 -30.09 1.24
C VAL A 656 -1.53 -28.81 0.72
N HIS A 657 -2.12 -28.88 -0.48
CA HIS A 657 -2.91 -27.80 -1.05
C HIS A 657 -4.39 -28.02 -0.75
N THR A 658 -5.05 -26.95 -0.30
CA THR A 658 -6.50 -26.94 -0.12
C THR A 658 -7.13 -25.93 -1.07
N VAL A 659 -8.44 -26.04 -1.28
CA VAL A 659 -9.21 -25.04 -2.02
C VAL A 659 -9.03 -23.65 -1.42
N LEU A 660 -8.88 -23.52 -0.10
CA LEU A 660 -8.58 -22.25 0.56
C LEU A 660 -7.22 -21.68 0.13
N THR A 661 -6.15 -22.48 0.18
CA THR A 661 -4.81 -21.99 -0.20
C THR A 661 -4.75 -21.60 -1.67
N ALA A 662 -5.42 -22.35 -2.54
CA ALA A 662 -5.57 -22.00 -3.95
C ALA A 662 -6.31 -20.66 -4.15
N LYS A 663 -7.46 -20.45 -3.50
CA LYS A 663 -8.22 -19.19 -3.59
C LYS A 663 -7.37 -18.00 -3.14
N ILE A 664 -6.64 -18.14 -2.03
CA ILE A 664 -5.79 -17.07 -1.49
C ILE A 664 -4.62 -16.80 -2.44
N ALA A 665 -3.89 -17.82 -2.90
CA ALA A 665 -2.77 -17.64 -3.82
C ALA A 665 -3.21 -16.93 -5.11
N ARG A 666 -4.33 -17.36 -5.71
CA ARG A 666 -4.91 -16.69 -6.90
C ARG A 666 -5.28 -15.25 -6.64
N GLN A 667 -5.94 -14.98 -5.50
CA GLN A 667 -6.32 -13.62 -5.14
C GLN A 667 -5.08 -12.73 -4.98
N SER A 668 -4.02 -13.21 -4.33
CA SER A 668 -2.77 -12.48 -4.17
C SER A 668 -2.11 -12.17 -5.51
N LEU A 669 -2.04 -13.13 -6.43
CA LEU A 669 -1.50 -12.92 -7.78
C LEU A 669 -2.33 -11.91 -8.58
N GLN A 670 -3.66 -11.97 -8.51
CA GLN A 670 -4.53 -11.01 -9.18
C GLN A 670 -4.35 -9.60 -8.62
N GLN A 671 -4.24 -9.46 -7.30
CA GLN A 671 -3.93 -8.18 -6.66
C GLN A 671 -2.55 -7.65 -7.05
N ALA A 672 -1.54 -8.53 -7.17
CA ALA A 672 -0.21 -8.17 -7.65
C ALA A 672 -0.26 -7.59 -9.07
N ILE A 673 -1.04 -8.21 -9.98
CA ILE A 673 -1.28 -7.69 -11.34
C ILE A 673 -1.95 -6.32 -11.31
N ASP A 674 -3.00 -6.16 -10.52
CA ASP A 674 -3.76 -4.91 -10.46
C ASP A 674 -2.91 -3.74 -9.97
N ILE A 675 -2.01 -3.99 -9.00
CA ILE A 675 -1.05 -2.99 -8.51
C ILE A 675 0.08 -2.76 -9.52
N ALA A 676 0.62 -3.80 -10.16
CA ALA A 676 1.68 -3.67 -11.16
C ALA A 676 1.26 -2.82 -12.37
N ARG A 677 -0.04 -2.80 -12.72
CA ARG A 677 -0.57 -1.87 -13.74
C ARG A 677 -0.37 -0.40 -13.39
N ARG A 678 -0.36 -0.04 -12.09
CA ARG A 678 0.01 1.32 -11.66
C ARG A 678 1.48 1.60 -11.97
N ALA A 679 2.38 0.66 -11.68
CA ALA A 679 3.80 0.80 -12.01
C ALA A 679 4.04 0.95 -13.52
N GLN A 680 3.28 0.21 -14.33
CA GLN A 680 3.28 0.38 -15.79
C GLN A 680 2.86 1.80 -16.20
N ALA A 681 1.78 2.33 -15.62
CA ALA A 681 1.31 3.68 -15.91
C ALA A 681 2.29 4.78 -15.50
N GLU A 682 3.00 4.58 -14.38
CA GLU A 682 4.00 5.51 -13.84
C GLU A 682 5.40 5.32 -14.46
N ASN A 683 5.54 4.38 -15.42
CA ASN A 683 6.79 4.03 -16.08
C ASN A 683 7.93 3.72 -15.09
N VAL A 684 7.63 2.88 -14.11
CA VAL A 684 8.58 2.35 -13.13
C VAL A 684 8.54 0.82 -13.12
N CYS A 685 9.68 0.21 -12.83
CA CYS A 685 9.84 -1.22 -12.70
C CYS A 685 9.23 -1.75 -11.38
N ILE A 686 9.12 -3.07 -11.30
CA ILE A 686 8.83 -3.80 -10.07
C ILE A 686 10.15 -4.36 -9.54
N TYR A 687 10.44 -4.16 -8.26
CA TYR A 687 11.52 -4.88 -7.58
C TYR A 687 11.02 -6.30 -7.33
N ALA A 688 11.44 -7.28 -8.13
CA ALA A 688 10.81 -8.60 -8.22
C ALA A 688 11.71 -9.74 -7.72
N PHE A 689 11.09 -10.80 -7.20
CA PHE A 689 11.73 -12.09 -6.88
C PHE A 689 11.29 -13.22 -7.82
N THR A 690 10.74 -12.88 -8.99
CA THR A 690 10.13 -13.84 -9.93
C THR A 690 11.13 -14.79 -10.58
N ARG A 691 12.44 -14.57 -10.42
CA ARG A 691 13.51 -15.44 -10.93
C ARG A 691 14.39 -16.03 -9.82
N THR A 692 13.86 -16.17 -8.60
CA THR A 692 14.53 -16.61 -7.34
C THR A 692 15.50 -15.62 -6.70
N TYR A 693 16.04 -14.66 -7.45
CA TYR A 693 16.84 -13.54 -6.94
C TYR A 693 16.08 -12.22 -7.14
N SER A 694 16.63 -11.12 -6.60
CA SER A 694 16.08 -9.77 -6.84
C SER A 694 16.63 -9.11 -8.08
N GLU A 695 15.73 -8.50 -8.82
CA GLU A 695 16.03 -7.64 -9.96
C GLU A 695 14.91 -6.60 -10.12
N MET A 696 15.24 -5.47 -10.74
CA MET A 696 14.22 -4.60 -11.33
C MET A 696 13.74 -5.23 -12.64
N ILE A 697 12.44 -5.49 -12.74
CA ILE A 697 11.83 -5.93 -14.00
C ILE A 697 10.75 -4.94 -14.48
N PRO A 698 10.61 -4.75 -15.80
CA PRO A 698 9.49 -4.00 -16.37
C PRO A 698 8.14 -4.52 -15.88
N ALA A 699 7.18 -3.61 -15.68
CA ALA A 699 5.88 -3.96 -15.10
C ALA A 699 5.04 -4.87 -16.01
N ASP A 700 5.17 -4.74 -17.33
CA ASP A 700 4.55 -5.63 -18.31
C ASP A 700 5.12 -7.05 -18.23
N GLU A 701 6.44 -7.19 -18.16
CA GLU A 701 7.10 -8.48 -17.95
C GLU A 701 6.64 -9.14 -16.63
N TYR A 702 6.55 -8.34 -15.55
CA TYR A 702 6.02 -8.82 -14.27
C TYR A 702 4.57 -9.30 -14.38
N ILE A 703 3.71 -8.59 -15.11
CA ILE A 703 2.31 -8.97 -15.29
C ILE A 703 2.20 -10.28 -16.07
N ASP A 704 2.98 -10.45 -17.14
CA ASP A 704 3.02 -11.68 -17.92
C ASP A 704 3.47 -12.87 -17.06
N HIS A 705 4.44 -12.63 -16.17
CA HIS A 705 4.84 -13.60 -15.18
C HIS A 705 3.67 -14.00 -14.26
N MET A 706 2.97 -13.04 -13.64
CA MET A 706 1.85 -13.36 -12.75
C MET A 706 0.71 -14.12 -13.47
N GLN A 707 0.46 -13.82 -14.74
CA GLN A 707 -0.53 -14.54 -15.55
C GLN A 707 -0.14 -16.00 -15.79
N LYS A 708 1.13 -16.29 -16.04
CA LYS A 708 1.62 -17.68 -16.16
C LYS A 708 1.50 -18.43 -14.83
N ALA A 709 1.81 -17.79 -13.70
CA ALA A 709 1.59 -18.36 -12.37
C ALA A 709 0.11 -18.68 -12.09
N LEU A 710 -0.81 -17.77 -12.44
CA LEU A 710 -2.25 -18.01 -12.31
C LEU A 710 -2.72 -19.22 -13.13
N LYS A 711 -2.20 -19.37 -14.35
CA LYS A 711 -2.52 -20.50 -15.22
C LYS A 711 -2.05 -21.83 -14.62
N ILE A 712 -0.84 -21.87 -14.04
CA ILE A 712 -0.34 -23.06 -13.35
C ILE A 712 -1.31 -23.50 -12.23
N ILE A 713 -1.80 -22.55 -11.43
CA ILE A 713 -2.79 -22.86 -10.39
C ILE A 713 -4.09 -23.40 -11.00
N ASP A 714 -4.61 -22.75 -12.04
CA ASP A 714 -5.85 -23.17 -12.69
C ASP A 714 -5.77 -24.59 -13.27
N ASP A 715 -4.65 -24.90 -13.92
CA ASP A 715 -4.40 -26.21 -14.52
C ASP A 715 -4.31 -27.32 -13.45
N GLU A 716 -3.72 -27.04 -12.28
CA GLU A 716 -3.62 -27.99 -11.15
C GLU A 716 -4.94 -28.17 -10.39
N VAL A 717 -5.74 -27.12 -10.26
CA VAL A 717 -7.02 -27.14 -9.54
C VAL A 717 -8.12 -27.88 -10.34
N GLY A 718 -8.03 -27.87 -11.67
CA GLY A 718 -8.90 -28.64 -12.56
C GLY A 718 -10.33 -28.09 -12.72
N GLY A 719 -10.55 -26.78 -12.51
CA GLY A 719 -11.86 -26.15 -12.74
C GLY A 719 -12.17 -24.98 -11.80
N ASP A 720 -13.43 -24.55 -11.79
CA ASP A 720 -13.89 -23.44 -10.95
C ASP A 720 -13.82 -23.78 -9.46
N LEU A 721 -13.24 -22.87 -8.68
CA LEU A 721 -13.17 -22.93 -7.22
C LEU A 721 -14.45 -22.42 -6.54
N SER A 722 -15.32 -21.75 -7.30
CA SER A 722 -16.57 -21.21 -6.77
C SER A 722 -17.53 -22.35 -6.35
N GLY A 723 -17.93 -22.35 -5.07
CA GLY A 723 -18.77 -23.41 -4.50
C GLY A 723 -18.04 -24.62 -3.92
N ARG A 724 -16.73 -24.77 -4.13
CA ARG A 724 -15.91 -25.83 -3.47
C ARG A 724 -15.63 -25.50 -2.00
N GLN A 725 -15.58 -26.54 -1.16
CA GLN A 725 -15.33 -26.39 0.28
C GLN A 725 -13.88 -26.02 0.54
N ASP A 726 -13.65 -25.04 1.40
CA ASP A 726 -12.30 -24.51 1.68
C ASP A 726 -11.32 -25.55 2.27
N SER A 727 -11.84 -26.56 2.98
CA SER A 727 -11.07 -27.67 3.56
C SER A 727 -10.78 -28.82 2.58
N GLU A 728 -11.35 -28.78 1.37
CA GLU A 728 -11.13 -29.80 0.35
C GLU A 728 -9.65 -29.82 -0.08
N ILE A 729 -9.02 -31.00 -0.04
CA ILE A 729 -7.64 -31.20 -0.48
C ILE A 729 -7.61 -31.34 -2.00
N ILE A 730 -6.75 -30.56 -2.66
CA ILE A 730 -6.54 -30.64 -4.10
C ILE A 730 -5.61 -31.83 -4.36
N SER A 731 -6.16 -32.86 -5.00
CA SER A 731 -5.39 -33.98 -5.53
C SER A 731 -4.79 -33.51 -6.87
N GLY A 732 -3.63 -32.87 -6.82
CA GLY A 732 -2.96 -32.29 -8.00
C GLY A 732 -2.65 -33.32 -9.10
N PRO A 733 -2.01 -32.91 -10.21
CA PRO A 733 -1.61 -33.84 -11.27
C PRO A 733 -0.63 -34.89 -10.74
N PRO A 734 -0.48 -36.05 -11.44
CA PRO A 734 0.49 -37.10 -11.08
C PRO A 734 1.89 -36.52 -10.77
N GLN A 735 2.62 -37.14 -9.84
CA GLN A 735 3.90 -36.66 -9.29
C GLN A 735 4.93 -36.19 -10.35
N ASP A 736 4.89 -36.77 -11.56
CA ASP A 736 5.80 -36.47 -12.66
C ASP A 736 5.48 -35.17 -13.43
N LYS A 737 4.41 -34.44 -13.05
CA LYS A 737 3.87 -33.27 -13.77
C LYS A 737 3.57 -32.07 -12.87
N GLN A 738 4.21 -31.94 -11.71
CA GLN A 738 4.02 -30.75 -10.87
C GLN A 738 5.09 -29.69 -11.20
N PRO A 739 4.75 -28.60 -11.90
CA PRO A 739 5.66 -27.47 -12.02
C PRO A 739 5.65 -26.73 -10.68
N LYS A 740 6.46 -27.18 -9.72
CA LYS A 740 6.76 -26.39 -8.53
C LYS A 740 7.80 -25.33 -8.88
N LEU A 741 7.62 -24.12 -8.34
CA LEU A 741 8.30 -22.83 -8.60
C LEU A 741 7.54 -21.90 -9.54
N PHE A 742 6.71 -21.02 -8.97
CA PHE A 742 6.35 -19.79 -9.69
C PHE A 742 7.57 -18.89 -9.93
N THR A 743 8.67 -19.06 -9.19
CA THR A 743 9.85 -18.21 -9.31
C THR A 743 10.83 -18.65 -10.41
N LEU A 744 10.55 -19.71 -11.17
CA LEU A 744 11.45 -20.21 -12.23
C LEU A 744 10.72 -20.68 -13.49
N ASN A 745 9.41 -20.95 -13.42
CA ASN A 745 8.62 -21.51 -14.53
C ASN A 745 7.63 -20.51 -15.14
N VAL A 746 7.94 -19.23 -14.99
CA VAL A 746 7.03 -18.12 -15.22
C VAL A 746 7.62 -17.16 -16.23
#